data_AF-A0A7S1ZWL4-F1
#
_entry.id   AF-A0A7S1ZWL4-F1
#
_cell.length_a   1.000
_cell.length_b   1.000
_cell.length_c   1.000
_cell.angle_alpha   90.00
_cell.angle_beta   90.00
_cell.angle_gamma   90.00
#
_symmetry.space_group_name_H-M   'P 1'
#
loop_
_entity.id
_entity.type
_entity.pdbx_description
1 polymer ?
#
loop_
_entity_poly.entity_id
_entity_poly.type
_entity_poly.pdbx_seq_one_letter_code
_entity_poly.pdbx_strand_id
1 'polypeptide(L)'
;KLSKKKRTWSGAVCGNPRLPTASEACCPLPLTSGTKYAQRNPIYDGERMTYATAEQRCLVIDGTLCDYDDIDISESHKTGYHWTPDPCKIRVKINLDGYVAIVYEMQTPADKVSWVDDDNKNFFEVIWNGGTFPNPSNNCGEGIEGKCEVLQEGGCLCQTSVLGEAVFDSMPAAKDDVLSMLSIGALDPNVHAINEYTKKFSAETGITAYYRGNEIYDTNTIFELTDDFGRHFFLKNIRSTVEMKDLFGKNIDYSFRNPPNFMSLIPIEATVRDAQYETEAILDEYFYHPNTAPFLCIRFIQRFGVSNPAPRYVKSCATAFHEGIYHAGGRSFGTGQYGCLKATVASVVLDREARSVVLDADPSQGSLREPLLKIISVMRNMEFQREDDSKQVLLWRLEDRIGQMAHEFASVFSFFLPEYTPDGVLTTASLVSPEAQLLDMPKTVSLLNGLFSMIKFGLGSCYDGFGKSAGSGSCRDNGSYNRASGTLKYEPSSTSSTEIINELATLMTSGRLSERNRNIIREAFENAENQESGLRIAQQLIITTPEFQTTNPTKLSEENRELPEGITYSDRPYKAVIFLMFGGGCDSFNMLTPHTCTPEEGKDDLFKQYLDVRQSVALQQHTLHQIPADNQVCDVFGIHPNLPVLAKLYNEGSALFFANTGALD
;
A
#
# COMPACT_ATOMS: atom_id res chain seq x y z
N LYS A 1 -24.04 5.13 -16.99
CA LYS A 1 -23.95 5.79 -18.32
C LYS A 1 -23.30 7.15 -18.14
N LEU A 2 -21.97 7.20 -18.05
CA LEU A 2 -21.22 8.45 -18.13
C LEU A 2 -21.15 8.84 -19.61
N SER A 3 -21.67 10.01 -19.98
CA SER A 3 -21.55 10.51 -21.34
C SER A 3 -20.06 10.71 -21.63
N LYS A 4 -19.49 9.82 -22.45
CA LYS A 4 -18.21 10.08 -23.13
C LYS A 4 -18.44 11.27 -24.06
N LYS A 5 -18.35 12.50 -23.54
CA LYS A 5 -17.84 13.60 -24.36
C LYS A 5 -16.43 13.15 -24.72
N LYS A 6 -16.22 12.74 -25.98
CA LYS A 6 -14.89 12.73 -26.58
C LYS A 6 -14.38 14.16 -26.42
N ARG A 7 -13.67 14.44 -25.32
CA ARG A 7 -12.68 15.52 -25.34
C ARG A 7 -11.69 15.07 -26.41
N THR A 8 -11.58 15.84 -27.47
CA THR A 8 -10.53 15.69 -28.47
C THR A 8 -9.22 15.58 -27.70
N TRP A 9 -8.56 14.42 -27.79
CA TRP A 9 -7.32 14.13 -27.06
C TRP A 9 -6.11 14.76 -27.77
N SER A 10 -6.33 15.87 -28.46
CA SER A 10 -5.43 16.56 -29.39
C SER A 10 -4.79 17.80 -28.75
N GLY A 11 -4.60 17.78 -27.43
CA GLY A 11 -4.05 18.95 -26.74
C GLY A 11 -2.57 19.14 -27.06
N ALA A 12 -2.15 20.38 -27.26
CA ALA A 12 -0.75 20.71 -27.52
C ALA A 12 0.06 20.69 -26.21
N VAL A 13 1.32 20.27 -26.33
CA VAL A 13 2.32 20.31 -25.26
C VAL A 13 3.59 20.96 -25.81
N CYS A 14 4.25 21.77 -24.99
CA CYS A 14 5.50 22.41 -25.32
C CYS A 14 6.54 21.38 -25.80
N GLY A 15 7.08 21.60 -27.01
CA GLY A 15 8.17 20.80 -27.53
C GLY A 15 9.45 21.09 -26.75
N ASN A 16 10.05 20.07 -26.14
CA ASN A 16 11.34 20.24 -25.48
C ASN A 16 12.44 20.34 -26.55
N PRO A 17 13.23 21.42 -26.63
CA PRO A 17 14.28 21.59 -27.65
C PRO A 17 15.43 20.57 -27.50
N ARG A 18 15.46 19.79 -26.42
CA ARG A 18 16.35 18.64 -26.22
C ARG A 18 15.78 17.33 -26.75
N LEU A 19 14.52 17.29 -27.19
CA LEU A 19 14.00 16.13 -27.89
C LEU A 19 14.73 16.02 -29.24
N PRO A 20 15.29 14.85 -29.57
CA PRO A 20 16.06 14.70 -30.80
C PRO A 20 15.18 14.87 -32.05
N THR A 21 13.86 14.63 -31.93
CA THR A 21 12.92 14.67 -33.05
C THR A 21 11.50 15.04 -32.63
N ALA A 22 10.78 15.75 -33.51
CA ALA A 22 9.35 16.03 -33.45
C ALA A 22 8.80 16.12 -34.89
N SER A 23 7.48 16.21 -35.07
CA SER A 23 6.87 16.38 -36.39
C SER A 23 6.85 17.85 -36.82
N GLU A 24 6.81 18.09 -38.12
CA GLU A 24 6.65 19.42 -38.69
C GLU A 24 5.21 19.95 -38.53
N ALA A 25 5.07 21.26 -38.40
CA ALA A 25 3.79 21.98 -38.40
C ALA A 25 3.98 23.27 -39.21
N CYS A 26 3.51 23.27 -40.45
CA CYS A 26 3.82 24.28 -41.45
C CYS A 26 2.63 25.21 -41.70
N CYS A 27 2.76 26.50 -41.40
CA CYS A 27 1.76 27.49 -41.79
C CYS A 27 2.01 27.98 -43.21
N PRO A 28 0.95 28.17 -44.02
CA PRO A 28 1.07 28.78 -45.34
C PRO A 28 1.53 30.24 -45.24
N LEU A 29 2.34 30.70 -46.19
CA LEU A 29 2.74 32.10 -46.32
C LEU A 29 1.81 32.88 -47.28
N PRO A 30 1.59 34.20 -47.05
CA PRO A 30 2.13 35.00 -45.96
C PRO A 30 1.44 34.69 -44.61
N LEU A 31 2.20 34.76 -43.51
CA LEU A 31 1.64 34.62 -42.17
C LEU A 31 0.63 35.74 -41.92
N THR A 32 -0.66 35.40 -41.89
CA THR A 32 -1.70 36.32 -41.45
C THR A 32 -1.69 36.42 -39.92
N SER A 33 -2.02 37.58 -39.36
CA SER A 33 -2.17 37.71 -37.91
C SER A 33 -3.23 36.73 -37.40
N GLY A 34 -2.81 35.70 -36.65
CA GLY A 34 -3.70 34.66 -36.12
C GLY A 34 -3.88 33.44 -37.02
N THR A 35 -2.85 32.98 -37.75
CA THR A 35 -2.91 31.67 -38.42
C THR A 35 -3.18 30.57 -37.38
N LYS A 36 -4.34 29.90 -37.50
CA LYS A 36 -4.82 28.88 -36.53
C LYS A 36 -4.54 27.45 -36.96
N TYR A 37 -4.24 27.24 -38.25
CA TYR A 37 -4.18 25.90 -38.83
C TYR A 37 -2.82 25.67 -39.50
N ALA A 38 -2.05 24.73 -38.97
CA ALA A 38 -0.83 24.24 -39.61
C ALA A 38 -1.13 23.04 -40.52
N GLN A 39 -0.30 22.82 -41.53
CA GLN A 39 -0.33 21.65 -42.40
C GLN A 39 0.91 20.78 -42.17
N ARG A 40 0.82 19.51 -42.55
CA ARG A 40 1.97 18.59 -42.55
C ARG A 40 2.34 18.18 -43.97
N ASN A 41 3.60 17.86 -44.18
CA ASN A 41 4.10 17.29 -45.44
C ASN A 41 5.03 16.09 -45.15
N PRO A 42 4.49 15.02 -44.52
CA PRO A 42 5.30 13.89 -44.12
C PRO A 42 5.58 12.98 -45.33
N ILE A 43 6.76 12.37 -45.39
CA ILE A 43 7.03 11.26 -46.32
C ILE A 43 6.41 9.96 -45.78
N TYR A 44 6.47 9.77 -44.46
CA TYR A 44 5.97 8.58 -43.80
C TYR A 44 4.95 8.93 -42.73
N ASP A 45 3.98 8.03 -42.52
CA ASP A 45 3.05 8.20 -41.42
C ASP A 45 3.79 8.18 -40.07
N GLY A 46 3.44 9.11 -39.17
CA GLY A 46 4.11 9.28 -37.88
C GLY A 46 5.56 9.77 -37.93
N GLU A 47 6.05 10.29 -39.07
CA GLU A 47 7.44 10.77 -39.21
C GLU A 47 7.80 11.84 -38.17
N ARG A 48 8.97 11.65 -37.53
CA ARG A 48 9.62 12.62 -36.64
C ARG A 48 10.99 12.97 -37.17
N MET A 49 11.36 14.23 -37.05
CA MET A 49 12.59 14.76 -37.62
C MET A 49 13.19 15.85 -36.72
N THR A 50 14.45 16.20 -36.96
CA THR A 50 15.10 17.33 -36.30
C THR A 50 14.43 18.65 -36.70
N TYR A 51 14.55 19.67 -35.85
CA TYR A 51 14.00 21.01 -36.13
C TYR A 51 14.46 21.55 -37.50
N ALA A 52 15.75 21.42 -37.80
CA ALA A 52 16.32 21.87 -39.08
C ALA A 52 15.68 21.15 -40.29
N THR A 53 15.41 19.85 -40.18
CA THR A 53 14.72 19.10 -41.24
C THR A 53 13.27 19.56 -41.39
N ALA A 54 12.57 19.82 -40.29
CA ALA A 54 11.19 20.30 -40.31
C ALA A 54 11.08 21.69 -40.96
N GLU A 55 12.02 22.59 -40.68
CA GLU A 55 12.07 23.91 -41.32
C GLU A 55 12.21 23.79 -42.84
N GLN A 56 13.11 22.92 -43.31
CA GLN A 56 13.27 22.66 -44.75
C GLN A 56 12.00 22.05 -45.37
N ARG A 57 11.27 21.20 -44.65
CA ARG A 57 9.99 20.62 -45.14
C ARG A 57 8.92 21.66 -45.36
N CYS A 58 8.79 22.61 -44.44
CA CYS A 58 7.79 23.67 -44.56
C CYS A 58 8.06 24.59 -45.74
N LEU A 59 9.34 24.88 -46.02
CA LEU A 59 9.72 25.68 -47.18
C LEU A 59 9.32 25.04 -48.52
N VAL A 60 9.28 23.70 -48.61
CA VAL A 60 8.89 22.98 -49.84
C VAL A 60 7.41 23.19 -50.20
N ILE A 61 6.56 23.54 -49.23
CA ILE A 61 5.12 23.79 -49.44
C ILE A 61 4.75 25.27 -49.33
N ASP A 62 5.71 26.17 -49.62
CA ASP A 62 5.55 27.62 -49.48
C ASP A 62 5.08 28.06 -48.07
N GLY A 63 5.52 27.31 -47.06
CA GLY A 63 5.18 27.53 -45.66
C GLY A 63 6.39 27.79 -44.77
N THR A 64 6.12 27.99 -43.48
CA THR A 64 7.14 28.14 -42.43
C THR A 64 6.68 27.49 -41.14
N LEU A 65 7.61 27.14 -40.24
CA LEU A 65 7.26 26.71 -38.89
C LEU A 65 6.62 27.89 -38.15
N CYS A 66 5.53 27.61 -37.43
CA CYS A 66 4.68 28.64 -36.84
C CYS A 66 4.00 28.13 -35.58
N ASP A 67 3.41 29.05 -34.83
CA ASP A 67 2.43 28.72 -33.81
C ASP A 67 1.08 28.44 -34.47
N TYR A 68 0.35 27.45 -33.94
CA TYR A 68 -0.90 26.97 -34.50
C TYR A 68 -1.87 26.56 -33.39
N ASP A 69 -3.18 26.65 -33.66
CA ASP A 69 -4.24 26.18 -32.74
C ASP A 69 -4.62 24.72 -33.05
N ASP A 70 -4.56 24.33 -34.32
CA ASP A 70 -4.87 22.98 -34.80
C ASP A 70 -4.04 22.64 -36.06
N ILE A 71 -4.01 21.37 -36.45
CA ILE A 71 -3.34 20.88 -37.65
C ILE A 71 -4.40 20.33 -38.61
N ASP A 72 -4.43 20.82 -39.85
CA ASP A 72 -5.42 20.45 -40.88
C ASP A 72 -5.11 19.08 -41.51
N ILE A 73 -5.28 18.02 -40.72
CA ILE A 73 -5.07 16.61 -41.09
C ILE A 73 -6.12 15.72 -40.41
N SER A 74 -6.26 14.47 -40.89
CA SER A 74 -7.13 13.49 -40.23
C SER A 74 -6.68 13.22 -38.79
N GLU A 75 -7.64 12.99 -37.90
CA GLU A 75 -7.43 12.77 -36.46
C GLU A 75 -6.37 11.70 -36.11
N SER A 76 -6.22 10.67 -36.95
CA SER A 76 -5.18 9.64 -36.78
C SER A 76 -3.74 10.15 -36.91
N HIS A 77 -3.55 11.32 -37.54
CA HIS A 77 -2.24 11.90 -37.84
C HIS A 77 -1.91 13.15 -37.01
N LYS A 78 -2.86 13.61 -36.16
CA LYS A 78 -2.70 14.72 -35.19
C LYS A 78 -1.94 14.30 -33.91
N THR A 79 -1.20 13.20 -33.96
CA THR A 79 -0.53 12.60 -32.80
C THR A 79 0.96 12.92 -32.83
N GLY A 80 1.53 13.40 -31.72
CA GLY A 80 2.95 13.65 -31.59
C GLY A 80 3.30 15.01 -31.03
N TYR A 81 4.56 15.17 -30.66
CA TYR A 81 5.15 16.50 -30.49
C TYR A 81 5.34 17.11 -31.87
N HIS A 82 5.04 18.40 -32.02
CA HIS A 82 5.33 19.17 -33.22
C HIS A 82 6.29 20.29 -32.92
N TRP A 83 7.09 20.67 -33.92
CA TRP A 83 7.96 21.84 -33.83
C TRP A 83 7.14 23.12 -33.90
N THR A 84 7.42 24.02 -32.95
CA THR A 84 6.89 25.38 -32.88
C THR A 84 8.06 26.35 -32.63
N PRO A 85 8.01 27.59 -33.15
CA PRO A 85 8.96 28.64 -32.82
C PRO A 85 8.74 29.24 -31.42
N ASP A 86 7.64 28.91 -30.72
CA ASP A 86 7.37 29.33 -29.35
C ASP A 86 8.48 28.82 -28.40
N PRO A 87 9.11 29.69 -27.58
CA PRO A 87 10.08 29.27 -26.58
C PRO A 87 9.53 28.29 -25.54
N CYS A 88 8.20 28.10 -25.46
CA CYS A 88 7.58 26.95 -24.79
C CYS A 88 7.99 26.83 -23.31
N LYS A 89 7.74 27.89 -22.53
CA LYS A 89 8.25 28.00 -21.15
C LYS A 89 7.62 26.95 -20.24
N ILE A 90 8.48 26.27 -19.48
CA ILE A 90 8.07 25.31 -18.44
C ILE A 90 8.09 26.04 -17.10
N ARG A 91 6.94 26.06 -16.44
CA ARG A 91 6.76 26.55 -15.07
C ARG A 91 6.44 25.38 -14.15
N VAL A 92 6.60 25.60 -12.86
CA VAL A 92 6.26 24.63 -11.82
C VAL A 92 5.43 25.30 -10.74
N LYS A 93 4.27 24.71 -10.44
CA LYS A 93 3.50 25.01 -9.22
C LYS A 93 4.06 24.23 -8.06
N ILE A 94 4.11 24.83 -6.89
CA ILE A 94 4.63 24.27 -5.66
C ILE A 94 3.54 24.43 -4.60
N ASN A 95 3.05 23.32 -4.04
CA ASN A 95 2.04 23.37 -2.99
C ASN A 95 2.68 23.68 -1.61
N LEU A 96 1.86 23.71 -0.56
CA LEU A 96 2.33 24.02 0.80
C LEU A 96 3.28 22.97 1.39
N ASP A 97 3.21 21.72 0.89
CA ASP A 97 4.05 20.59 1.30
C ASP A 97 5.32 20.46 0.45
N GLY A 98 5.53 21.36 -0.53
CA GLY A 98 6.70 21.36 -1.41
C GLY A 98 6.59 20.40 -2.59
N TYR A 99 5.42 19.83 -2.85
CA TYR A 99 5.18 18.99 -4.03
C TYR A 99 5.01 19.88 -5.25
N VAL A 100 5.38 19.36 -6.41
CA VAL A 100 5.45 20.12 -7.65
C VAL A 100 4.44 19.63 -8.68
N ALA A 101 3.87 20.56 -9.45
CA ALA A 101 3.06 20.25 -10.62
C ALA A 101 3.58 21.03 -11.83
N ILE A 102 3.66 20.36 -12.99
CA ILE A 102 4.18 20.95 -14.23
C ILE A 102 3.13 21.88 -14.83
N VAL A 103 3.56 23.04 -15.31
CA VAL A 103 2.71 23.99 -16.05
C VAL A 103 3.41 24.40 -17.33
N TYR A 104 2.72 24.27 -18.47
CA TYR A 104 3.21 24.76 -19.75
C TYR A 104 2.60 26.11 -20.10
N GLU A 105 3.48 27.08 -20.33
CA GLU A 105 3.14 28.41 -20.81
C GLU A 105 3.48 28.50 -22.30
N MET A 106 2.42 28.74 -23.10
CA MET A 106 2.48 28.93 -24.55
C MET A 106 1.96 30.33 -24.88
N GLN A 107 2.52 30.96 -25.91
CA GLN A 107 2.11 32.28 -26.38
C GLN A 107 0.75 32.25 -27.08
N THR A 108 0.42 31.16 -27.78
CA THR A 108 -0.89 30.96 -28.40
C THR A 108 -1.77 30.02 -27.57
N PRO A 109 -3.08 30.33 -27.44
CA PRO A 109 -4.02 29.51 -26.68
C PRO A 109 -4.49 28.29 -27.50
N ALA A 110 -3.57 27.37 -27.77
CA ALA A 110 -3.95 26.02 -28.20
C ALA A 110 -4.69 25.30 -27.06
N ASP A 111 -5.52 24.30 -27.39
CA ASP A 111 -6.14 23.43 -26.37
C ASP A 111 -5.01 22.76 -25.55
N LYS A 112 -4.72 23.29 -24.36
CA LYS A 112 -3.70 22.72 -23.48
C LYS A 112 -4.17 21.38 -22.96
N VAL A 113 -3.23 20.47 -22.77
CA VAL A 113 -3.53 19.22 -22.07
C VAL A 113 -3.82 19.52 -20.59
N SER A 114 -4.95 19.04 -20.08
CA SER A 114 -5.44 19.41 -18.74
C SER A 114 -4.57 18.94 -17.56
N TRP A 115 -3.54 18.13 -17.80
CA TRP A 115 -2.61 17.72 -16.74
C TRP A 115 -1.46 18.70 -16.53
N VAL A 116 -1.29 19.68 -17.42
CA VAL A 116 -0.17 20.63 -17.47
C VAL A 116 -0.64 22.07 -17.66
N ASP A 117 -1.94 22.32 -17.50
CA ASP A 117 -2.53 23.66 -17.50
C ASP A 117 -2.37 24.35 -16.13
N ASP A 118 -2.79 25.60 -16.02
CA ASP A 118 -2.63 26.38 -14.78
C ASP A 118 -3.49 25.85 -13.63
N ASP A 119 -4.57 25.13 -13.91
CA ASP A 119 -5.54 24.60 -12.93
C ASP A 119 -5.25 23.16 -12.48
N ASN A 120 -4.23 22.50 -13.08
CA ASN A 120 -3.97 21.08 -12.85
C ASN A 120 -3.62 20.76 -11.38
N LYS A 121 -4.04 19.60 -10.88
CA LYS A 121 -3.77 19.17 -9.49
C LYS A 121 -2.83 17.96 -9.42
N ASN A 122 -2.01 17.75 -10.45
CA ASN A 122 -1.11 16.60 -10.54
C ASN A 122 0.21 16.89 -9.85
N PHE A 123 0.14 17.11 -8.54
CA PHE A 123 1.30 17.30 -7.70
C PHE A 123 2.03 15.98 -7.47
N PHE A 124 3.34 15.99 -7.63
CA PHE A 124 4.22 14.87 -7.28
C PHE A 124 5.35 15.35 -6.37
N GLU A 125 5.86 14.44 -5.55
CA GLU A 125 6.93 14.72 -4.60
C GLU A 125 8.27 14.88 -5.32
N VAL A 126 9.08 15.84 -4.86
CA VAL A 126 10.46 16.03 -5.32
C VAL A 126 11.39 16.25 -4.14
N ILE A 127 12.67 15.90 -4.35
CA ILE A 127 13.72 16.10 -3.37
C ILE A 127 14.39 17.44 -3.65
N TRP A 128 14.06 18.46 -2.85
CA TRP A 128 14.65 19.79 -2.92
C TRP A 128 16.09 19.78 -2.42
N ASN A 129 16.98 20.41 -3.18
CA ASN A 129 18.35 20.65 -2.74
C ASN A 129 18.34 21.59 -1.53
N GLY A 130 18.98 21.18 -0.44
CA GLY A 130 19.00 21.94 0.82
C GLY A 130 17.74 21.80 1.69
N GLY A 131 16.74 21.01 1.27
CA GLY A 131 15.53 20.72 2.06
C GLY A 131 14.55 21.89 2.22
N THR A 132 14.78 23.00 1.52
CA THR A 132 13.91 24.18 1.52
C THR A 132 13.32 24.41 0.13
N PHE A 133 12.12 24.99 0.07
CA PHE A 133 11.42 25.26 -1.18
C PHE A 133 10.69 26.61 -1.16
N PRO A 134 10.36 27.18 -2.33
CA PRO A 134 9.50 28.36 -2.43
C PRO A 134 8.14 28.12 -1.78
N ASN A 135 7.77 28.96 -0.81
CA ASN A 135 6.51 28.86 -0.08
C ASN A 135 5.90 30.27 0.14
N PRO A 136 4.56 30.45 0.16
CA PRO A 136 3.96 31.75 0.46
C PRO A 136 4.50 32.45 1.72
N SER A 137 4.85 31.69 2.75
CA SER A 137 5.44 32.19 4.01
C SER A 137 6.82 32.83 3.84
N ASN A 138 7.61 32.38 2.86
CA ASN A 138 8.87 33.00 2.46
C ASN A 138 8.70 33.85 1.19
N ASN A 139 7.46 34.30 0.93
CA ASN A 139 7.06 35.07 -0.25
C ASN A 139 7.58 34.43 -1.56
N CYS A 140 7.53 33.09 -1.61
CA CYS A 140 8.02 32.26 -2.71
C CYS A 140 9.49 32.49 -3.08
N GLY A 141 10.36 32.70 -2.08
CA GLY A 141 11.82 32.80 -2.24
C GLY A 141 12.42 34.21 -2.10
N GLU A 142 11.94 35.01 -1.14
CA GLU A 142 12.36 36.37 -0.75
C GLU A 142 13.60 37.04 -1.41
N GLY A 143 13.42 38.30 -1.85
CA GLY A 143 14.51 39.19 -2.30
C GLY A 143 14.08 40.54 -2.87
N ILE A 144 13.91 40.65 -4.19
CA ILE A 144 13.67 41.92 -4.91
C ILE A 144 12.76 41.64 -6.12
N GLU A 145 11.99 42.64 -6.56
CA GLU A 145 11.14 42.66 -7.76
C GLU A 145 11.57 41.66 -8.85
N GLY A 146 10.74 40.61 -9.07
CA GLY A 146 10.96 39.58 -10.08
C GLY A 146 10.43 38.18 -9.78
N LYS A 147 10.19 37.87 -8.51
CA LYS A 147 9.47 36.76 -7.83
C LYS A 147 8.85 35.59 -8.64
N CYS A 148 8.84 34.40 -8.03
CA CYS A 148 7.76 33.42 -8.27
C CYS A 148 6.42 33.99 -7.79
N GLU A 149 5.35 33.64 -8.49
CA GLU A 149 4.01 34.13 -8.20
C GLU A 149 3.38 33.39 -7.02
N VAL A 150 2.80 34.12 -6.06
CA VAL A 150 1.99 33.53 -4.98
C VAL A 150 0.60 33.25 -5.55
N LEU A 151 0.17 31.99 -5.48
CA LEU A 151 -1.14 31.58 -5.98
C LEU A 151 -2.26 31.89 -4.98
N GLN A 152 -3.44 32.27 -5.48
CA GLN A 152 -4.61 32.56 -4.63
C GLN A 152 -5.09 31.34 -3.84
N GLU A 153 -4.95 30.13 -4.40
CA GLU A 153 -5.31 28.87 -3.73
C GLU A 153 -4.25 28.39 -2.72
N GLY A 154 -3.16 29.16 -2.55
CA GLY A 154 -1.98 28.76 -1.80
C GLY A 154 -0.90 28.15 -2.69
N GLY A 155 0.37 28.30 -2.28
CA GLY A 155 1.54 27.83 -3.01
C GLY A 155 2.21 28.88 -3.89
N CYS A 156 3.18 28.42 -4.69
CA CYS A 156 4.06 29.25 -5.52
C CYS A 156 4.08 28.76 -6.97
N LEU A 157 4.21 29.67 -7.93
CA LEU A 157 4.36 29.35 -9.35
C LEU A 157 5.64 30.01 -9.89
N CYS A 158 6.63 29.17 -10.22
CA CYS A 158 7.97 29.59 -10.63
C CYS A 158 8.23 29.29 -12.10
N GLN A 159 9.05 30.12 -12.76
CA GLN A 159 9.69 29.70 -14.02
C GLN A 159 10.79 28.68 -13.71
N THR A 160 11.17 27.87 -14.70
CA THR A 160 12.20 26.85 -14.50
C THR A 160 13.24 26.85 -15.62
N SER A 161 14.42 26.33 -15.31
CA SER A 161 15.36 25.87 -16.33
C SER A 161 15.94 24.53 -15.93
N VAL A 162 16.14 23.63 -16.90
CA VAL A 162 16.76 22.34 -16.64
C VAL A 162 18.25 22.41 -16.96
N LEU A 163 19.10 22.28 -15.96
CA LEU A 163 20.55 22.19 -16.12
C LEU A 163 20.98 20.72 -16.21
N GLY A 164 21.96 20.43 -17.06
CA GLY A 164 22.54 19.10 -17.21
C GLY A 164 24.05 19.18 -17.07
N GLU A 165 24.60 18.60 -16.01
CA GLU A 165 26.03 18.69 -15.70
C GLU A 165 26.66 17.31 -15.61
N ALA A 166 27.92 17.20 -16.02
CA ALA A 166 28.69 15.98 -15.83
C ALA A 166 28.92 15.76 -14.33
N VAL A 167 28.71 14.53 -13.86
CA VAL A 167 28.91 14.18 -12.44
C VAL A 167 30.36 13.79 -12.18
N PHE A 168 30.93 13.02 -13.11
CA PHE A 168 32.30 12.53 -13.02
C PHE A 168 33.16 13.23 -14.07
N ASP A 169 34.31 13.72 -13.65
CA ASP A 169 35.39 14.26 -14.49
C ASP A 169 36.53 13.24 -14.71
N SER A 170 36.45 12.08 -14.05
CA SER A 170 37.35 10.94 -14.17
C SER A 170 36.60 9.61 -14.07
N MET A 171 37.33 8.49 -14.17
CA MET A 171 36.75 7.17 -13.90
C MET A 171 36.21 7.15 -12.46
N PRO A 172 34.95 6.71 -12.24
CA PRO A 172 34.40 6.56 -10.89
C PRO A 172 35.22 5.57 -10.06
N ALA A 173 35.27 5.79 -8.74
CA ALA A 173 36.05 4.95 -7.83
C ALA A 173 35.36 3.62 -7.49
N ALA A 174 34.03 3.60 -7.47
CA ALA A 174 33.22 2.40 -7.24
C ALA A 174 31.94 2.40 -8.10
N LYS A 175 31.37 1.21 -8.30
CA LYS A 175 30.08 1.05 -8.99
C LYS A 175 28.93 1.73 -8.24
N ASP A 176 28.96 1.68 -6.91
CA ASP A 176 27.95 2.30 -6.05
C ASP A 176 27.92 3.83 -6.20
N ASP A 177 29.05 4.47 -6.47
CA ASP A 177 29.08 5.91 -6.77
C ASP A 177 28.28 6.22 -8.04
N VAL A 178 28.42 5.38 -9.07
CA VAL A 178 27.69 5.53 -10.34
C VAL A 178 26.19 5.30 -10.12
N LEU A 179 25.82 4.21 -9.44
CA LEU A 179 24.42 3.82 -9.21
C LEU A 179 23.68 4.79 -8.27
N SER A 180 24.39 5.43 -7.33
CA SER A 180 23.79 6.40 -6.41
C SER A 180 23.70 7.81 -6.98
N MET A 181 24.61 8.20 -7.87
CA MET A 181 24.68 9.58 -8.39
C MET A 181 24.09 9.75 -9.79
N LEU A 182 24.00 8.70 -10.61
CA LEU A 182 23.44 8.74 -11.95
C LEU A 182 22.11 7.99 -12.01
N SER A 183 21.09 8.67 -12.54
CA SER A 183 19.73 8.12 -12.67
C SER A 183 19.19 8.16 -14.10
N ILE A 184 20.01 8.57 -15.07
CA ILE A 184 19.62 8.72 -16.48
C ILE A 184 20.28 7.61 -17.30
N GLY A 185 19.46 6.72 -17.85
CA GLY A 185 19.91 5.66 -18.74
C GLY A 185 20.47 6.19 -20.06
N ALA A 186 21.33 5.41 -20.69
CA ALA A 186 21.82 5.62 -22.04
C ALA A 186 21.48 4.43 -22.93
N LEU A 187 21.39 4.67 -24.24
CA LEU A 187 21.35 3.57 -25.21
C LEU A 187 22.69 2.85 -25.23
N ASP A 188 22.66 1.57 -25.59
CA ASP A 188 23.88 0.81 -25.84
C ASP A 188 24.75 1.56 -26.89
N PRO A 189 26.00 1.92 -26.55
CA PRO A 189 26.91 2.60 -27.47
C PRO A 189 27.10 1.89 -28.82
N ASN A 190 26.82 0.58 -28.93
CA ASN A 190 26.90 -0.17 -30.18
C ASN A 190 25.80 0.15 -31.20
N VAL A 191 24.71 0.82 -30.77
CA VAL A 191 23.63 1.28 -31.68
C VAL A 191 24.07 2.50 -32.49
N HIS A 192 25.09 3.21 -32.01
CA HIS A 192 25.66 4.39 -32.65
C HIS A 192 26.54 4.03 -33.86
N ALA A 193 26.93 5.04 -34.63
CA ALA A 193 27.79 4.81 -35.79
C ALA A 193 29.13 4.19 -35.36
N ILE A 194 29.70 3.34 -36.23
CA ILE A 194 30.99 2.70 -35.97
C ILE A 194 32.04 3.77 -35.64
N ASN A 195 32.76 3.59 -34.53
CA ASN A 195 33.77 4.51 -33.97
C ASN A 195 33.23 5.84 -33.43
N GLU A 196 31.92 6.00 -33.23
CA GLU A 196 31.37 7.19 -32.56
C GLU A 196 31.80 7.24 -31.08
N TYR A 197 31.87 6.08 -30.43
CA TYR A 197 32.34 5.93 -29.06
C TYR A 197 33.65 5.13 -28.99
N THR A 198 34.59 5.61 -28.19
CA THR A 198 35.76 4.85 -27.74
C THR A 198 35.52 4.38 -26.30
N LYS A 199 36.02 3.20 -25.92
CA LYS A 199 35.78 2.62 -24.59
C LYS A 199 37.06 2.39 -23.79
N LYS A 200 36.97 2.59 -22.48
CA LYS A 200 38.03 2.33 -21.50
C LYS A 200 37.48 1.50 -20.36
N PHE A 201 38.04 0.31 -20.16
CA PHE A 201 37.69 -0.58 -19.06
C PHE A 201 38.64 -0.38 -17.88
N SER A 202 38.08 -0.28 -16.68
CA SER A 202 38.83 -0.32 -15.43
C SER A 202 38.65 -1.67 -14.76
N ALA A 203 39.72 -2.49 -14.73
CA ALA A 203 39.69 -3.79 -14.05
C ALA A 203 39.57 -3.65 -12.52
N GLU A 204 39.98 -2.52 -11.95
CA GLU A 204 39.90 -2.24 -10.51
C GLU A 204 38.45 -2.03 -10.06
N THR A 205 37.65 -1.34 -10.88
CA THR A 205 36.27 -0.96 -10.53
C THR A 205 35.22 -1.82 -11.24
N GLY A 206 35.60 -2.51 -12.31
CA GLY A 206 34.68 -3.24 -13.17
C GLY A 206 33.75 -2.34 -13.99
N ILE A 207 34.12 -1.07 -14.19
CA ILE A 207 33.35 -0.09 -14.97
C ILE A 207 33.99 0.05 -16.35
N THR A 208 33.15 0.06 -17.40
CA THR A 208 33.56 0.50 -18.74
C THR A 208 32.98 1.88 -19.01
N ALA A 209 33.82 2.81 -19.40
CA ALA A 209 33.39 4.16 -19.78
C ALA A 209 33.55 4.36 -21.29
N TYR A 210 32.51 4.90 -21.92
CA TYR A 210 32.43 5.19 -23.35
C TYR A 210 32.42 6.70 -23.57
N TYR A 211 33.30 7.21 -24.44
CA TYR A 211 33.47 8.64 -24.70
C TYR A 211 33.35 8.95 -26.18
N ARG A 212 32.85 10.15 -26.50
CA ARG A 212 32.94 10.71 -27.85
C ARG A 212 34.23 11.53 -27.96
N GLY A 213 35.20 11.06 -28.73
CA GLY A 213 36.48 11.77 -28.95
C GLY A 213 37.59 11.43 -27.92
N ASN A 214 38.23 12.46 -27.34
CA ASN A 214 39.52 12.37 -26.65
C ASN A 214 39.47 11.99 -25.16
N GLU A 215 38.88 10.85 -24.78
CA GLU A 215 38.81 10.38 -23.36
C GLU A 215 38.37 11.46 -22.34
N ILE A 216 37.51 12.40 -22.76
CA ILE A 216 36.99 13.46 -21.88
C ILE A 216 35.73 12.93 -21.20
N TYR A 217 35.70 13.00 -19.87
CA TYR A 217 34.50 12.68 -19.08
C TYR A 217 33.58 13.89 -19.07
N ASP A 218 32.63 13.89 -19.98
CA ASP A 218 31.63 14.93 -20.15
C ASP A 218 30.20 14.35 -20.04
N THR A 219 29.19 15.18 -20.31
CA THR A 219 27.79 14.75 -20.29
C THR A 219 27.45 13.71 -21.36
N ASN A 220 28.31 13.48 -22.35
CA ASN A 220 28.13 12.45 -23.38
C ASN A 220 28.77 11.12 -22.98
N THR A 221 29.51 11.08 -21.88
CA THR A 221 30.13 9.85 -21.39
C THR A 221 29.06 8.88 -20.91
N ILE A 222 29.22 7.61 -21.25
CA ILE A 222 28.31 6.53 -20.82
C ILE A 222 29.12 5.55 -19.98
N PHE A 223 28.64 5.23 -18.79
CA PHE A 223 29.19 4.18 -17.93
C PHE A 223 28.38 2.91 -18.09
N GLU A 224 29.07 1.82 -18.41
CA GLU A 224 28.55 0.47 -18.41
C GLU A 224 29.07 -0.26 -17.17
N LEU A 225 28.15 -0.85 -16.41
CA LEU A 225 28.48 -1.67 -15.26
C LEU A 225 27.40 -2.72 -14.98
N THR A 226 27.77 -3.71 -14.17
CA THR A 226 26.84 -4.68 -13.60
C THR A 226 26.85 -4.52 -12.09
N ASP A 227 25.68 -4.37 -11.47
CA ASP A 227 25.56 -4.28 -10.02
C ASP A 227 25.78 -5.64 -9.33
N ASP A 228 25.72 -5.65 -8.00
CA ASP A 228 25.91 -6.85 -7.19
C ASP A 228 24.80 -7.90 -7.36
N PHE A 229 23.67 -7.49 -7.95
CA PHE A 229 22.54 -8.37 -8.26
C PHE A 229 22.59 -8.96 -9.67
N GLY A 230 23.61 -8.60 -10.47
CA GLY A 230 23.74 -9.05 -11.85
C GLY A 230 22.95 -8.24 -12.87
N ARG A 231 22.36 -7.10 -12.48
CA ARG A 231 21.68 -6.17 -13.40
C ARG A 231 22.72 -5.34 -14.14
N HIS A 232 22.57 -5.26 -15.46
CA HIS A 232 23.48 -4.54 -16.34
C HIS A 232 22.88 -3.17 -16.70
N PHE A 233 23.71 -2.14 -16.63
CA PHE A 233 23.29 -0.75 -16.81
C PHE A 233 24.19 -0.04 -17.81
N PHE A 234 23.57 0.83 -18.60
CA PHE A 234 24.24 1.92 -19.31
C PHE A 234 23.71 3.24 -18.75
N LEU A 235 24.54 3.99 -18.04
CA LEU A 235 24.17 5.25 -17.39
C LEU A 235 24.93 6.41 -18.01
N LYS A 236 24.21 7.46 -18.38
CA LYS A 236 24.79 8.68 -18.91
C LYS A 236 25.40 9.48 -17.75
N ASN A 237 26.63 9.97 -17.93
CA ASN A 237 27.35 10.82 -16.98
C ASN A 237 26.73 12.22 -16.89
N ILE A 238 25.48 12.30 -16.44
CA ILE A 238 24.74 13.55 -16.37
C ILE A 238 23.82 13.55 -15.15
N ARG A 239 23.85 14.64 -14.40
CA ARG A 239 22.82 15.00 -13.43
C ARG A 239 21.92 16.05 -14.04
N SER A 240 20.62 15.76 -14.11
CA SER A 240 19.62 16.72 -14.55
C SER A 240 18.98 17.39 -13.32
N THR A 241 19.15 18.71 -13.22
CA THR A 241 18.65 19.53 -12.11
C THR A 241 17.65 20.54 -12.66
N VAL A 242 16.51 20.69 -12.00
CA VAL A 242 15.56 21.78 -12.29
C VAL A 242 15.89 22.94 -11.37
N GLU A 243 16.31 24.07 -11.93
CA GLU A 243 16.52 25.33 -11.22
C GLU A 243 15.27 26.19 -11.29
N MET A 244 14.88 26.77 -10.16
CA MET A 244 13.79 27.75 -10.11
C MET A 244 14.30 29.12 -10.57
N LYS A 245 13.51 29.75 -11.42
CA LYS A 245 13.72 31.10 -11.92
C LYS A 245 12.54 31.98 -11.52
N ASP A 246 12.85 33.26 -11.37
CA ASP A 246 11.88 34.33 -11.23
C ASP A 246 11.15 34.58 -12.58
N LEU A 247 10.11 35.44 -12.60
CA LEU A 247 9.34 35.75 -13.81
C LEU A 247 10.18 36.42 -14.91
N PHE A 248 11.32 37.00 -14.57
CA PHE A 248 12.27 37.62 -15.50
C PHE A 248 13.39 36.66 -15.94
N GLY A 249 13.37 35.40 -15.49
CA GLY A 249 14.34 34.37 -15.86
C GLY A 249 15.64 34.35 -15.03
N LYS A 250 15.68 35.04 -13.89
CA LYS A 250 16.83 35.05 -12.98
C LYS A 250 16.73 33.91 -11.96
N ASN A 251 17.88 33.31 -11.61
CA ASN A 251 17.96 32.30 -10.55
C ASN A 251 17.50 32.81 -9.18
N ILE A 252 16.74 31.97 -8.47
CA ILE A 252 16.28 32.24 -7.10
C ILE A 252 16.78 31.20 -6.08
N ASP A 253 17.90 30.54 -6.37
CA ASP A 253 18.62 29.62 -5.46
C ASP A 253 17.79 28.45 -4.87
N TYR A 254 16.73 28.03 -5.57
CA TYR A 254 16.02 26.78 -5.31
C TYR A 254 16.18 25.83 -6.48
N SER A 255 16.40 24.56 -6.19
CA SER A 255 16.49 23.52 -7.21
C SER A 255 16.15 22.15 -6.66
N PHE A 256 15.81 21.22 -7.55
CA PHE A 256 15.58 19.81 -7.22
C PHE A 256 16.07 18.91 -8.35
N ARG A 257 16.33 17.63 -8.05
CA ARG A 257 16.69 16.62 -9.08
C ARG A 257 15.51 16.42 -10.02
N ASN A 258 15.75 16.54 -11.33
CA ASN A 258 14.72 16.27 -12.33
C ASN A 258 14.32 14.79 -12.31
N PRO A 259 13.07 14.43 -11.91
CA PRO A 259 12.67 13.05 -11.84
C PRO A 259 12.48 12.45 -13.24
N PRO A 260 12.88 11.18 -13.46
CA PRO A 260 12.56 10.49 -14.70
C PRO A 260 11.04 10.30 -14.80
N ASN A 261 10.51 10.34 -16.02
CA ASN A 261 9.13 10.00 -16.35
C ASN A 261 9.14 9.27 -17.70
N PHE A 262 8.57 8.07 -17.75
CA PHE A 262 8.46 7.28 -18.97
C PHE A 262 7.14 7.58 -19.71
N MET A 263 6.09 7.93 -18.98
CA MET A 263 4.77 8.22 -19.52
C MET A 263 4.72 9.58 -20.22
N SER A 264 4.31 9.57 -21.48
CA SER A 264 4.04 10.81 -22.22
C SER A 264 2.96 11.64 -21.54
N LEU A 265 3.22 12.93 -21.35
CA LEU A 265 2.22 13.89 -20.87
C LEU A 265 1.13 14.17 -21.92
N ILE A 266 1.36 13.80 -23.19
CA ILE A 266 0.36 13.83 -24.24
C ILE A 266 -0.38 12.47 -24.23
N PRO A 267 -1.69 12.41 -23.92
CA PRO A 267 -2.40 11.16 -23.74
C PRO A 267 -2.41 10.24 -24.96
N ILE A 268 -2.49 10.82 -26.16
CA ILE A 268 -2.52 10.04 -27.40
C ILE A 268 -1.16 9.40 -27.73
N GLU A 269 -0.10 9.88 -27.09
CA GLU A 269 1.27 9.37 -27.19
C GLU A 269 1.62 8.39 -26.07
N ALA A 270 0.77 8.26 -25.05
CA ALA A 270 0.98 7.29 -23.98
C ALA A 270 0.78 5.87 -24.52
N THR A 271 1.83 5.05 -24.51
CA THR A 271 1.77 3.67 -24.98
C THR A 271 1.74 2.67 -23.82
N VAL A 272 1.25 1.46 -24.10
CA VAL A 272 1.30 0.35 -23.14
C VAL A 272 2.74 0.03 -22.73
N ARG A 273 3.68 0.17 -23.66
CA ARG A 273 5.11 -0.04 -23.43
C ARG A 273 5.64 0.93 -22.37
N ASP A 274 5.28 2.21 -22.47
CA ASP A 274 5.78 3.22 -21.53
C ASP A 274 5.22 2.98 -20.12
N ALA A 275 3.95 2.56 -20.02
CA ALA A 275 3.35 2.18 -18.75
C ALA A 275 3.99 0.93 -18.12
N GLN A 276 4.37 -0.04 -18.96
CA GLN A 276 5.13 -1.22 -18.53
C GLN A 276 6.50 -0.81 -17.99
N TYR A 277 7.25 0.04 -18.69
CA TYR A 277 8.56 0.52 -18.22
C TYR A 277 8.47 1.33 -16.92
N GLU A 278 7.48 2.21 -16.78
CA GLU A 278 7.23 2.93 -15.52
C GLU A 278 6.95 1.96 -14.37
N THR A 279 6.11 0.96 -14.61
CA THR A 279 5.76 -0.07 -13.60
C THR A 279 6.96 -0.93 -13.24
N GLU A 280 7.71 -1.41 -14.23
CA GLU A 280 8.91 -2.23 -14.05
C GLU A 280 9.99 -1.47 -13.28
N ALA A 281 10.23 -0.18 -13.60
CA ALA A 281 11.18 0.64 -12.87
C ALA A 281 10.83 0.78 -11.38
N ILE A 282 9.56 0.99 -11.05
CA ILE A 282 9.09 1.05 -9.66
C ILE A 282 9.23 -0.31 -8.97
N LEU A 283 8.86 -1.40 -9.65
CA LEU A 283 8.98 -2.75 -9.09
C LEU A 283 10.44 -3.14 -8.85
N ASP A 284 11.35 -2.78 -9.75
CA ASP A 284 12.78 -3.00 -9.59
C ASP A 284 13.33 -2.19 -8.41
N GLU A 285 12.94 -0.93 -8.27
CA GLU A 285 13.33 -0.12 -7.11
C GLU A 285 12.91 -0.81 -5.80
N TYR A 286 11.64 -1.24 -5.70
CA TYR A 286 11.17 -1.95 -4.52
C TYR A 286 11.86 -3.30 -4.31
N PHE A 287 12.07 -4.09 -5.35
CA PHE A 287 12.63 -5.44 -5.21
C PHE A 287 14.10 -5.41 -4.79
N TYR A 288 14.88 -4.50 -5.35
CA TYR A 288 16.31 -4.36 -5.07
C TYR A 288 16.63 -3.38 -3.92
N HIS A 289 15.61 -2.76 -3.32
CA HIS A 289 15.80 -1.92 -2.15
C HIS A 289 16.42 -2.73 -0.98
N PRO A 290 17.43 -2.20 -0.26
CA PRO A 290 18.12 -2.91 0.83
C PRO A 290 17.20 -3.44 1.95
N ASN A 291 16.07 -2.77 2.18
CA ASN A 291 15.11 -3.17 3.20
C ASN A 291 14.21 -4.34 2.79
N THR A 292 14.15 -4.72 1.52
CA THR A 292 13.18 -5.71 1.03
C THR A 292 13.44 -7.10 1.58
N ALA A 293 14.70 -7.55 1.58
CA ALA A 293 15.08 -8.84 2.14
C ALA A 293 14.74 -8.98 3.64
N PRO A 294 15.18 -8.08 4.56
CA PRO A 294 14.83 -8.18 5.96
C PRO A 294 13.33 -8.00 6.22
N PHE A 295 12.67 -7.08 5.50
CA PHE A 295 11.22 -6.86 5.61
C PHE A 295 10.44 -8.15 5.30
N LEU A 296 10.69 -8.78 4.15
CA LEU A 296 10.02 -10.02 3.77
C LEU A 296 10.37 -11.18 4.70
N CYS A 297 11.62 -11.29 5.12
CA CYS A 297 12.06 -12.36 6.01
C CYS A 297 11.36 -12.35 7.37
N ILE A 298 11.17 -11.18 7.98
CA ILE A 298 10.37 -11.07 9.21
C ILE A 298 8.96 -11.63 8.98
N ARG A 299 8.29 -11.23 7.89
CA ARG A 299 6.93 -11.68 7.59
C ARG A 299 6.86 -13.17 7.31
N PHE A 300 7.81 -13.72 6.55
CA PHE A 300 7.85 -15.16 6.31
C PHE A 300 8.04 -15.93 7.61
N ILE A 301 9.00 -15.54 8.44
CA ILE A 301 9.24 -16.22 9.72
C ILE A 301 8.00 -16.17 10.63
N GLN A 302 7.32 -15.02 10.70
CA GLN A 302 6.06 -14.88 11.43
C GLN A 302 4.97 -15.83 10.91
N ARG A 303 4.81 -15.94 9.58
CA ARG A 303 3.86 -16.87 8.95
C ARG A 303 4.21 -18.35 9.16
N PHE A 304 5.47 -18.65 9.51
CA PHE A 304 5.92 -19.99 9.91
C PHE A 304 5.91 -20.21 11.42
N GLY A 305 5.28 -19.32 12.19
CA GLY A 305 4.88 -19.57 13.57
C GLY A 305 5.82 -19.00 14.64
N VAL A 306 6.74 -18.10 14.26
CA VAL A 306 7.65 -17.40 15.18
C VAL A 306 7.36 -15.89 15.11
N SER A 307 6.60 -15.35 16.07
CA SER A 307 6.21 -13.94 16.06
C SER A 307 7.39 -12.99 16.28
N ASN A 308 8.38 -13.41 17.09
CA ASN A 308 9.50 -12.59 17.54
C ASN A 308 10.86 -13.25 17.19
N PRO A 309 11.26 -13.30 15.91
CA PRO A 309 12.51 -13.92 15.52
C PRO A 309 13.73 -13.11 15.98
N ALA A 310 14.79 -13.80 16.40
CA ALA A 310 16.03 -13.13 16.78
C ALA A 310 16.67 -12.43 15.56
N PRO A 311 17.41 -11.32 15.75
CA PRO A 311 18.08 -10.60 14.65
C PRO A 311 19.00 -11.48 13.80
N ARG A 312 19.62 -12.51 14.40
CA ARG A 312 20.43 -13.49 13.68
C ARG A 312 19.60 -14.32 12.68
N TYR A 313 18.40 -14.73 13.07
CA TYR A 313 17.52 -15.53 12.21
C TYR A 313 17.04 -14.70 11.02
N VAL A 314 16.63 -13.46 11.28
CA VAL A 314 16.30 -12.49 10.22
C VAL A 314 17.49 -12.28 9.28
N LYS A 315 18.70 -12.10 9.82
CA LYS A 315 19.92 -12.00 9.02
C LYS A 315 20.17 -13.25 8.17
N SER A 316 20.04 -14.45 8.73
CA SER A 316 20.23 -15.70 7.99
C SER A 316 19.24 -15.84 6.84
N CYS A 317 17.98 -15.44 7.06
CA CYS A 317 16.98 -15.42 6.00
C CYS A 317 17.29 -14.37 4.94
N ALA A 318 17.63 -13.14 5.34
CA ALA A 318 17.94 -12.06 4.42
C ALA A 318 19.17 -12.38 3.57
N THR A 319 20.20 -13.01 4.14
CA THR A 319 21.36 -13.52 3.39
C THR A 319 20.94 -14.59 2.38
N ALA A 320 20.09 -15.55 2.76
CA ALA A 320 19.60 -16.57 1.82
C ALA A 320 18.74 -15.97 0.69
N PHE A 321 17.96 -14.93 0.96
CA PHE A 321 17.22 -14.18 -0.05
C PHE A 321 18.19 -13.45 -0.99
N HIS A 322 19.20 -12.79 -0.44
CA HIS A 322 20.17 -12.01 -1.20
C HIS A 322 21.08 -12.88 -2.08
N GLU A 323 21.71 -13.91 -1.50
CA GLU A 323 22.60 -14.84 -2.21
C GLU A 323 21.82 -15.85 -3.07
N GLY A 324 20.53 -16.01 -2.80
CA GLY A 324 19.69 -16.98 -3.49
C GLY A 324 20.05 -18.44 -3.23
N ILE A 325 20.83 -18.72 -2.17
CA ILE A 325 21.29 -20.06 -1.76
C ILE A 325 21.19 -20.19 -0.24
N TYR A 326 20.81 -21.38 0.24
CA TYR A 326 20.86 -21.75 1.64
C TYR A 326 21.37 -23.17 1.82
N HIS A 327 22.24 -23.40 2.80
CA HIS A 327 22.84 -24.70 3.10
C HIS A 327 22.36 -25.25 4.44
N ALA A 328 21.76 -26.44 4.42
CA ALA A 328 21.35 -27.14 5.64
C ALA A 328 21.37 -28.66 5.45
N GLY A 329 21.84 -29.38 6.47
CA GLY A 329 21.84 -30.85 6.48
C GLY A 329 22.59 -31.50 5.31
N GLY A 330 23.70 -30.90 4.87
CA GLY A 330 24.49 -31.37 3.73
C GLY A 330 23.84 -31.15 2.35
N ARG A 331 22.74 -30.40 2.28
CA ARG A 331 22.04 -30.03 1.03
C ARG A 331 22.12 -28.53 0.79
N SER A 332 22.08 -28.15 -0.48
CA SER A 332 21.96 -26.76 -0.93
C SER A 332 20.59 -26.51 -1.54
N PHE A 333 19.97 -25.39 -1.20
CA PHE A 333 18.66 -24.97 -1.67
C PHE A 333 18.78 -23.62 -2.36
N GLY A 334 18.25 -23.50 -3.57
CA GLY A 334 18.18 -22.22 -4.27
C GLY A 334 18.70 -22.28 -5.70
N THR A 335 18.82 -21.11 -6.32
CA THR A 335 19.27 -20.92 -7.69
C THR A 335 20.53 -20.07 -7.81
N GLY A 336 21.01 -19.45 -6.71
CA GLY A 336 22.11 -18.48 -6.77
C GLY A 336 21.70 -17.10 -7.28
N GLN A 337 20.39 -16.84 -7.37
CA GLN A 337 19.85 -15.56 -7.84
C GLN A 337 19.17 -14.82 -6.69
N TYR A 338 19.37 -13.50 -6.65
CA TYR A 338 18.72 -12.62 -5.69
C TYR A 338 17.20 -12.82 -5.70
N GLY A 339 16.61 -12.89 -4.49
CA GLY A 339 15.19 -13.12 -4.27
C GLY A 339 14.71 -14.55 -4.47
N CYS A 340 15.62 -15.55 -4.45
CA CYS A 340 15.22 -16.95 -4.58
C CYS A 340 14.33 -17.40 -3.40
N LEU A 341 13.03 -17.57 -3.64
CA LEU A 341 12.08 -18.03 -2.62
C LEU A 341 12.39 -19.45 -2.11
N LYS A 342 13.01 -20.31 -2.93
CA LYS A 342 13.42 -21.65 -2.50
C LYS A 342 14.49 -21.59 -1.41
N ALA A 343 15.50 -20.73 -1.57
CA ALA A 343 16.53 -20.52 -0.55
C ALA A 343 15.95 -19.84 0.69
N THR A 344 15.09 -18.83 0.47
CA THR A 344 14.43 -18.07 1.54
C THR A 344 13.53 -18.93 2.42
N VAL A 345 12.63 -19.73 1.83
CA VAL A 345 11.75 -20.62 2.62
C VAL A 345 12.55 -21.74 3.29
N ALA A 346 13.60 -22.25 2.63
CA ALA A 346 14.48 -23.23 3.24
C ALA A 346 15.20 -22.64 4.47
N SER A 347 15.68 -21.40 4.40
CA SER A 347 16.29 -20.73 5.54
C SER A 347 15.29 -20.47 6.65
N VAL A 348 14.03 -20.15 6.34
CA VAL A 348 12.98 -20.06 7.37
C VAL A 348 12.79 -21.40 8.07
N VAL A 349 12.43 -22.46 7.35
CA VAL A 349 12.00 -23.73 7.98
C VAL A 349 13.16 -24.54 8.56
N LEU A 350 14.37 -24.39 8.03
CA LEU A 350 15.53 -25.21 8.41
C LEU A 350 16.54 -24.49 9.31
N ASP A 351 16.33 -23.21 9.63
CA ASP A 351 17.19 -22.51 10.57
C ASP A 351 17.15 -23.19 11.95
N ARG A 352 18.28 -23.12 12.65
CA ARG A 352 18.46 -23.70 13.98
C ARG A 352 17.43 -23.21 14.99
N GLU A 353 16.98 -21.96 14.90
CA GLU A 353 16.00 -21.36 15.81
C GLU A 353 14.61 -21.94 15.59
N ALA A 354 14.19 -22.12 14.34
CA ALA A 354 12.92 -22.79 14.01
C ALA A 354 12.84 -24.26 14.46
N ARG A 355 13.99 -24.89 14.76
CA ARG A 355 14.10 -26.32 15.07
C ARG A 355 14.61 -26.62 16.48
N SER A 356 14.95 -25.59 17.25
CA SER A 356 15.62 -25.77 18.54
C SER A 356 14.61 -26.09 19.64
N VAL A 357 14.68 -27.30 20.19
CA VAL A 357 13.90 -27.69 21.37
C VAL A 357 14.29 -26.91 22.63
N VAL A 358 15.47 -26.29 22.66
CA VAL A 358 15.87 -25.45 23.80
C VAL A 358 15.05 -24.16 23.86
N LEU A 359 14.59 -23.69 22.70
CA LEU A 359 13.79 -22.47 22.60
C LEU A 359 12.32 -22.68 22.99
N ASP A 360 11.88 -23.94 23.12
CA ASP A 360 10.54 -24.24 23.66
C ASP A 360 10.35 -23.74 25.11
N ALA A 361 11.45 -23.56 25.85
CA ALA A 361 11.43 -23.00 27.20
C ALA A 361 11.42 -21.47 27.23
N ASP A 362 11.62 -20.80 26.08
CA ASP A 362 11.64 -19.35 25.98
C ASP A 362 10.21 -18.80 25.82
N PRO A 363 9.71 -17.98 26.75
CA PRO A 363 8.35 -17.44 26.66
C PRO A 363 8.15 -16.44 25.51
N SER A 364 9.22 -15.94 24.89
CA SER A 364 9.15 -15.04 23.73
C SER A 364 9.02 -15.78 22.39
N GLN A 365 9.22 -17.10 22.39
CA GLN A 365 9.21 -17.94 21.19
C GLN A 365 7.81 -18.48 20.88
N GLY A 366 7.57 -18.72 19.59
CA GLY A 366 6.29 -19.18 19.05
C GLY A 366 5.36 -18.04 18.65
N SER A 367 4.07 -18.37 18.51
CA SER A 367 3.00 -17.48 18.08
C SER A 367 1.63 -18.01 18.51
N LEU A 368 0.63 -17.14 18.48
CA LEU A 368 -0.76 -17.57 18.46
C LEU A 368 -1.09 -18.06 17.05
N ARG A 369 -1.87 -19.13 16.94
CA ARG A 369 -2.29 -19.63 15.62
C ARG A 369 -3.37 -18.71 15.04
N GLU A 370 -3.30 -18.46 13.75
CA GLU A 370 -4.33 -17.74 13.03
C GLU A 370 -5.69 -18.46 13.10
N PRO A 371 -6.82 -17.76 13.32
CA PRO A 371 -8.15 -18.36 13.41
C PRO A 371 -8.50 -19.26 12.22
N LEU A 372 -8.23 -18.82 10.99
CA LEU A 372 -8.53 -19.64 9.81
C LEU A 372 -7.67 -20.91 9.76
N LEU A 373 -6.39 -20.83 10.15
CA LEU A 373 -5.50 -21.99 10.21
C LEU A 373 -5.92 -23.01 11.27
N LYS A 374 -6.56 -22.57 12.36
CA LYS A 374 -7.16 -23.49 13.36
C LYS A 374 -8.30 -24.31 12.73
N ILE A 375 -9.18 -23.67 11.97
CA ILE A 375 -10.28 -24.35 11.25
C ILE A 375 -9.73 -25.33 10.22
N ILE A 376 -8.82 -24.87 9.35
CA ILE A 376 -8.21 -25.72 8.33
C ILE A 376 -7.45 -26.90 8.96
N SER A 377 -6.75 -26.67 10.08
CA SER A 377 -6.09 -27.74 10.83
C SER A 377 -7.08 -28.78 11.33
N VAL A 378 -8.21 -28.39 11.91
CA VAL A 378 -9.25 -29.33 12.38
C VAL A 378 -9.79 -30.12 11.20
N MET A 379 -10.18 -29.44 10.12
CA MET A 379 -10.73 -30.07 8.93
C MET A 379 -9.76 -31.09 8.33
N ARG A 380 -8.46 -30.75 8.21
CA ARG A 380 -7.45 -31.65 7.65
C ARG A 380 -7.15 -32.83 8.56
N ASN A 381 -6.90 -32.59 9.84
CA ASN A 381 -6.52 -33.64 10.78
C ASN A 381 -7.67 -34.59 11.09
N MET A 382 -8.91 -34.09 11.08
CA MET A 382 -10.10 -34.90 11.34
C MET A 382 -10.75 -35.43 10.04
N GLU A 383 -9.97 -35.45 8.95
CA GLU A 383 -10.35 -36.04 7.66
C GLU A 383 -11.71 -35.55 7.15
N PHE A 384 -11.88 -34.24 7.09
CA PHE A 384 -13.11 -33.62 6.58
C PHE A 384 -13.41 -34.09 5.16
N GLN A 385 -14.61 -34.61 4.97
CA GLN A 385 -15.15 -34.98 3.67
C GLN A 385 -16.43 -34.18 3.40
N ARG A 386 -16.53 -33.67 2.17
CA ARG A 386 -17.74 -33.01 1.68
C ARG A 386 -18.81 -34.05 1.38
N GLU A 387 -20.08 -33.75 1.71
CA GLU A 387 -21.20 -34.61 1.33
C GLU A 387 -21.44 -34.53 -0.19
N ASP A 388 -21.83 -35.65 -0.82
CA ASP A 388 -21.89 -35.79 -2.29
C ASP A 388 -22.76 -34.73 -2.99
N ASP A 389 -23.82 -34.29 -2.35
CA ASP A 389 -24.79 -33.30 -2.86
C ASP A 389 -24.27 -31.85 -2.82
N SER A 390 -23.19 -31.59 -2.08
CA SER A 390 -22.63 -30.26 -1.89
C SER A 390 -21.61 -29.95 -2.98
N LYS A 391 -21.74 -28.86 -3.73
CA LYS A 391 -20.83 -28.60 -4.88
C LYS A 391 -19.41 -28.19 -4.49
N GLN A 392 -19.24 -27.58 -3.32
CA GLN A 392 -17.98 -27.03 -2.84
C GLN A 392 -18.00 -26.90 -1.31
N VAL A 393 -16.81 -26.83 -0.70
CA VAL A 393 -16.67 -26.49 0.72
C VAL A 393 -16.95 -24.99 0.87
N LEU A 394 -18.01 -24.65 1.59
CA LEU A 394 -18.40 -23.26 1.81
C LEU A 394 -18.33 -22.92 3.30
N LEU A 395 -17.29 -22.17 3.67
CA LEU A 395 -17.20 -21.52 4.96
C LEU A 395 -17.91 -20.17 4.86
N TRP A 396 -18.95 -19.98 5.65
CA TRP A 396 -19.88 -18.87 5.50
C TRP A 396 -19.56 -17.72 6.47
N ARG A 397 -19.32 -16.53 5.91
CA ARG A 397 -19.12 -15.27 6.67
C ARG A 397 -18.07 -15.41 7.78
N LEU A 398 -16.90 -15.99 7.47
CA LEU A 398 -15.84 -16.13 8.47
C LEU A 398 -15.23 -14.80 8.89
N GLU A 399 -15.25 -13.77 8.05
CA GLU A 399 -14.79 -12.43 8.42
C GLU A 399 -15.57 -11.91 9.64
N ASP A 400 -16.91 -11.92 9.58
CA ASP A 400 -17.78 -11.54 10.70
C ASP A 400 -17.63 -12.43 11.96
N ARG A 401 -17.11 -13.65 11.80
CA ARG A 401 -17.09 -14.67 12.86
C ARG A 401 -15.74 -14.79 13.54
N ILE A 402 -14.66 -14.70 12.79
CA ILE A 402 -13.30 -14.95 13.26
C ILE A 402 -12.30 -13.89 12.78
N GLY A 403 -12.76 -12.85 12.06
CA GLY A 403 -11.91 -11.78 11.52
C GLY A 403 -11.04 -12.19 10.32
N GLN A 404 -11.24 -13.38 9.75
CA GLN A 404 -10.50 -13.85 8.57
C GLN A 404 -11.39 -14.66 7.63
N MET A 405 -11.39 -14.29 6.35
CA MET A 405 -12.00 -15.07 5.28
C MET A 405 -11.15 -14.96 4.02
N ALA A 406 -11.04 -16.07 3.27
CA ALA A 406 -10.27 -16.09 2.04
C ALA A 406 -10.79 -15.02 1.05
N HIS A 407 -9.88 -14.18 0.56
CA HIS A 407 -10.16 -13.06 -0.35
C HIS A 407 -10.99 -11.90 0.22
N GLU A 408 -11.19 -11.84 1.55
CA GLU A 408 -11.91 -10.73 2.22
C GLU A 408 -10.98 -9.98 3.18
N PHE A 409 -9.78 -9.61 2.72
CA PHE A 409 -8.87 -8.78 3.50
C PHE A 409 -9.40 -7.34 3.58
N ALA A 410 -9.44 -6.78 4.79
CA ALA A 410 -9.88 -5.39 5.00
C ALA A 410 -8.86 -4.35 4.50
N SER A 411 -7.57 -4.72 4.46
CA SER A 411 -6.48 -3.87 3.99
C SER A 411 -5.60 -4.60 2.97
N VAL A 412 -4.89 -3.85 2.12
CA VAL A 412 -3.89 -4.42 1.18
C VAL A 412 -2.70 -5.07 1.89
N PHE A 413 -2.57 -4.91 3.22
CA PHE A 413 -1.40 -5.30 4.01
C PHE A 413 -1.61 -6.56 4.87
N SER A 414 -2.77 -7.23 4.81
CA SER A 414 -3.20 -8.46 5.52
C SER A 414 -4.38 -8.23 6.48
N PHE A 415 -4.77 -9.28 7.23
CA PHE A 415 -5.86 -9.27 8.23
C PHE A 415 -5.45 -8.63 9.56
N PHE A 416 -4.16 -8.51 9.83
CA PHE A 416 -3.61 -7.94 11.04
C PHE A 416 -2.22 -7.35 10.77
N LEU A 417 -1.83 -6.40 11.62
CA LEU A 417 -0.55 -5.72 11.58
C LEU A 417 0.55 -6.66 12.09
N PRO A 418 1.61 -6.89 11.31
CA PRO A 418 2.72 -7.73 11.72
C PRO A 418 3.52 -7.22 12.94
N GLU A 419 3.32 -5.96 13.30
CA GLU A 419 3.92 -5.29 14.47
C GLU A 419 2.91 -5.06 15.60
N TYR A 420 1.69 -5.61 15.49
CA TYR A 420 0.69 -5.49 16.53
C TYR A 420 1.19 -6.09 17.85
N THR A 421 1.03 -5.30 18.91
CA THR A 421 1.46 -5.64 20.25
C THR A 421 0.26 -5.49 21.17
N PRO A 422 -0.28 -6.58 21.73
CA PRO A 422 -1.39 -6.51 22.67
C PRO A 422 -0.94 -5.96 24.02
N ASP A 423 -1.82 -5.20 24.68
CA ASP A 423 -1.55 -4.60 25.97
C ASP A 423 -1.13 -5.62 27.05
N GLY A 424 -0.28 -5.14 27.97
CA GLY A 424 0.18 -5.91 29.14
C GLY A 424 1.63 -6.37 29.02
N VAL A 425 1.86 -7.66 29.33
CA VAL A 425 3.22 -8.21 29.46
C VAL A 425 4.01 -8.20 28.15
N LEU A 426 3.33 -8.33 27.01
CA LEU A 426 3.97 -8.32 25.69
C LEU A 426 4.43 -6.90 25.31
N THR A 427 3.58 -5.88 25.47
CA THR A 427 3.99 -4.47 25.30
C THR A 427 5.15 -4.10 26.22
N THR A 428 5.11 -4.52 27.48
CA THR A 428 6.19 -4.23 28.45
C THR A 428 7.52 -4.88 28.05
N ALA A 429 7.46 -6.04 27.38
CA ALA A 429 8.61 -6.75 26.86
C ALA A 429 9.00 -6.37 25.42
N SER A 430 8.29 -5.41 24.79
CA SER A 430 8.45 -5.04 23.38
C SER A 430 8.34 -6.23 22.41
N LEU A 431 7.44 -7.18 22.72
CA LEU A 431 7.18 -8.37 21.90
C LEU A 431 5.88 -8.20 21.11
N VAL A 432 5.89 -8.63 19.85
CA VAL A 432 4.71 -8.58 18.97
C VAL A 432 3.92 -9.89 19.05
N SER A 433 2.61 -9.78 18.86
CA SER A 433 1.71 -10.93 18.67
C SER A 433 0.66 -10.58 17.61
N PRO A 434 1.04 -10.66 16.32
CA PRO A 434 0.20 -10.16 15.22
C PRO A 434 -1.22 -10.75 15.21
N GLU A 435 -1.32 -12.06 15.41
CA GLU A 435 -2.60 -12.79 15.38
C GLU A 435 -3.53 -12.41 16.53
N ALA A 436 -2.99 -11.87 17.63
CA ALA A 436 -3.80 -11.41 18.77
C ALA A 436 -4.73 -10.25 18.41
N GLN A 437 -4.42 -9.47 17.36
CA GLN A 437 -5.27 -8.38 16.90
C GLN A 437 -6.67 -8.85 16.50
N LEU A 438 -6.79 -10.11 16.08
CA LEU A 438 -8.07 -10.69 15.69
C LEU A 438 -8.82 -11.38 16.83
N LEU A 439 -8.17 -11.58 17.98
CA LEU A 439 -8.69 -12.40 19.07
C LEU A 439 -9.45 -11.55 20.09
N ASP A 440 -10.54 -10.93 19.64
CA ASP A 440 -11.53 -10.36 20.56
C ASP A 440 -12.46 -11.45 21.14
N MET A 441 -13.20 -11.10 22.19
CA MET A 441 -14.05 -12.05 22.89
C MET A 441 -15.18 -12.60 22.00
N PRO A 442 -15.96 -11.77 21.25
CA PRO A 442 -16.95 -12.27 20.31
C PRO A 442 -16.41 -13.25 19.27
N LYS A 443 -15.25 -12.96 18.65
CA LYS A 443 -14.62 -13.81 17.64
C LYS A 443 -14.07 -15.09 18.24
N THR A 444 -13.50 -15.03 19.44
CA THR A 444 -13.00 -16.22 20.15
C THR A 444 -14.14 -17.18 20.49
N VAL A 445 -15.26 -16.67 21.00
CA VAL A 445 -16.45 -17.48 21.27
C VAL A 445 -17.03 -18.04 19.97
N SER A 446 -17.12 -17.23 18.93
CA SER A 446 -17.64 -17.66 17.61
C SER A 446 -16.77 -18.73 16.97
N LEU A 447 -15.44 -18.64 17.09
CA LEU A 447 -14.51 -19.69 16.64
C LEU A 447 -14.79 -21.02 17.36
N LEU A 448 -14.92 -20.99 18.68
CA LEU A 448 -15.19 -22.19 19.47
C LEU A 448 -16.56 -22.79 19.15
N ASN A 449 -17.61 -21.96 19.06
CA ASN A 449 -18.96 -22.39 18.69
C ASN A 449 -18.96 -23.06 17.31
N GLY A 450 -18.29 -22.44 16.33
CA GLY A 450 -18.24 -22.98 14.98
C GLY A 450 -17.47 -24.30 14.89
N LEU A 451 -16.36 -24.44 15.60
CA LEU A 451 -15.61 -25.70 15.68
C LEU A 451 -16.40 -26.78 16.44
N PHE A 452 -17.08 -26.43 17.53
CA PHE A 452 -17.95 -27.34 18.27
C PHE A 452 -19.11 -27.81 17.41
N SER A 453 -19.73 -26.91 16.66
CA SER A 453 -20.76 -27.27 15.68
C SER A 453 -20.20 -28.20 14.62
N MET A 454 -19.00 -27.95 14.09
CA MET A 454 -18.39 -28.81 13.07
C MET A 454 -18.18 -30.24 13.59
N ILE A 455 -17.71 -30.38 14.83
CA ILE A 455 -17.49 -31.69 15.47
C ILE A 455 -18.83 -32.41 15.72
N LYS A 456 -19.86 -31.71 16.19
CA LYS A 456 -21.14 -32.32 16.60
C LYS A 456 -22.13 -32.54 15.46
N PHE A 457 -22.15 -31.64 14.49
CA PHE A 457 -23.20 -31.53 13.47
C PHE A 457 -22.65 -31.36 12.05
N GLY A 458 -21.32 -31.39 11.87
CA GLY A 458 -20.68 -31.19 10.57
C GLY A 458 -20.69 -29.72 10.12
N LEU A 459 -20.27 -29.49 8.88
CA LEU A 459 -20.22 -28.15 8.28
C LEU A 459 -21.64 -27.69 7.90
N GLY A 460 -22.33 -27.08 8.87
CA GLY A 460 -23.65 -26.48 8.74
C GLY A 460 -23.82 -25.27 9.64
N SER A 461 -25.06 -24.79 9.81
CA SER A 461 -25.38 -23.56 10.56
C SER A 461 -25.92 -23.83 11.97
N CYS A 462 -25.81 -25.04 12.51
CA CYS A 462 -26.28 -25.37 13.86
C CYS A 462 -25.44 -24.62 14.90
N TYR A 463 -26.06 -23.99 15.91
CA TYR A 463 -25.37 -23.31 17.02
C TYR A 463 -24.17 -22.45 16.59
N ASP A 464 -24.39 -21.55 15.62
CA ASP A 464 -23.36 -20.66 15.05
C ASP A 464 -22.22 -21.38 14.32
N GLY A 465 -22.51 -22.55 13.74
CA GLY A 465 -21.62 -23.28 12.84
C GLY A 465 -21.16 -22.48 11.61
N PHE A 466 -20.00 -22.87 11.06
CA PHE A 466 -19.35 -22.18 9.93
C PHE A 466 -19.99 -22.46 8.56
N GLY A 467 -20.98 -23.34 8.47
CA GLY A 467 -21.65 -23.65 7.21
C GLY A 467 -22.85 -22.75 6.95
N LYS A 468 -23.18 -22.55 5.68
CA LYS A 468 -24.48 -21.99 5.30
C LYS A 468 -25.59 -22.99 5.65
N SER A 469 -26.80 -22.53 5.98
CA SER A 469 -27.93 -23.41 6.32
C SER A 469 -28.21 -24.40 5.18
N ALA A 470 -27.84 -25.67 5.37
CA ALA A 470 -28.17 -26.75 4.46
C ALA A 470 -29.45 -27.44 4.94
N GLY A 471 -30.56 -27.12 4.28
CA GLY A 471 -31.77 -27.94 4.28
C GLY A 471 -32.53 -28.13 5.61
N SER A 472 -33.44 -29.11 5.57
CA SER A 472 -34.37 -29.50 6.63
C SER A 472 -33.76 -30.53 7.59
N GLY A 473 -33.94 -30.35 8.90
CA GLY A 473 -33.44 -31.27 9.93
C GLY A 473 -33.43 -30.63 11.32
N SER A 474 -32.93 -31.36 12.32
CA SER A 474 -32.86 -30.94 13.73
C SER A 474 -31.41 -30.77 14.18
N CYS A 475 -31.11 -29.74 14.96
CA CYS A 475 -29.83 -29.58 15.66
C CYS A 475 -29.87 -30.15 17.10
N ARG A 476 -30.82 -31.05 17.42
CA ARG A 476 -31.00 -31.54 18.80
C ARG A 476 -30.10 -32.71 19.14
N ASP A 477 -29.84 -33.58 18.17
CA ASP A 477 -29.16 -34.84 18.41
C ASP A 477 -27.67 -34.70 18.08
N ASN A 478 -26.83 -34.75 19.12
CA ASN A 478 -25.37 -34.71 18.94
C ASN A 478 -24.91 -35.89 18.05
N GLY A 479 -24.15 -35.61 17.01
CA GLY A 479 -23.76 -36.61 15.99
C GLY A 479 -24.74 -36.74 14.82
N SER A 480 -25.79 -35.91 14.76
CA SER A 480 -26.67 -35.83 13.59
C SER A 480 -26.11 -34.87 12.54
N TYR A 481 -25.79 -35.40 11.36
CA TYR A 481 -25.17 -34.66 10.25
C TYR A 481 -26.14 -34.38 9.09
N ASN A 482 -27.45 -34.54 9.30
CA ASN A 482 -28.49 -34.37 8.27
C ASN A 482 -28.55 -32.97 7.62
N ARG A 483 -27.94 -31.97 8.26
CA ARG A 483 -27.85 -30.57 7.79
C ARG A 483 -26.42 -30.16 7.46
N ALA A 484 -25.51 -31.12 7.34
CA ALA A 484 -24.11 -30.87 7.07
C ALA A 484 -23.86 -30.89 5.55
N SER A 485 -23.07 -29.95 5.07
CA SER A 485 -22.49 -29.98 3.72
C SER A 485 -21.18 -30.78 3.64
N GLY A 486 -20.70 -31.24 4.80
CA GLY A 486 -19.53 -32.09 4.96
C GLY A 486 -19.32 -32.45 6.42
N THR A 487 -18.64 -33.56 6.66
CA THR A 487 -18.47 -34.17 7.98
C THR A 487 -17.02 -34.58 8.22
N LEU A 488 -16.62 -34.66 9.49
CA LEU A 488 -15.32 -35.19 9.89
C LEU A 488 -15.38 -36.71 9.88
N LYS A 489 -14.45 -37.38 9.19
CA LYS A 489 -14.45 -38.85 9.01
C LYS A 489 -13.33 -39.58 9.74
N TYR A 490 -12.55 -38.85 10.54
CA TYR A 490 -11.47 -39.45 11.33
C TYR A 490 -11.96 -40.62 12.20
N GLU A 491 -11.31 -41.76 12.04
CA GLU A 491 -11.50 -42.97 12.86
C GLU A 491 -10.22 -43.28 13.63
N PRO A 492 -10.28 -43.47 14.97
CA PRO A 492 -9.09 -43.77 15.75
C PRO A 492 -8.46 -45.11 15.38
N SER A 493 -7.13 -45.18 15.37
CA SER A 493 -6.39 -46.42 15.05
C SER A 493 -6.48 -47.50 16.14
N SER A 494 -6.98 -47.15 17.32
CA SER A 494 -7.06 -48.00 18.50
C SER A 494 -8.39 -47.79 19.23
N THR A 495 -8.80 -48.79 20.01
CA THR A 495 -9.95 -48.70 20.92
C THR A 495 -9.56 -48.29 22.34
N SER A 496 -8.26 -48.21 22.64
CA SER A 496 -7.75 -47.76 23.94
C SER A 496 -7.89 -46.25 24.09
N SER A 497 -8.60 -45.78 25.11
CA SER A 497 -8.76 -44.34 25.41
C SER A 497 -7.43 -43.60 25.43
N THR A 498 -6.38 -44.20 26.03
CA THR A 498 -5.05 -43.59 26.13
C THR A 498 -4.39 -43.43 24.75
N GLU A 499 -4.47 -44.44 23.90
CA GLU A 499 -3.92 -44.37 22.54
C GLU A 499 -4.68 -43.37 21.67
N ILE A 500 -6.02 -43.33 21.79
CA ILE A 500 -6.86 -42.36 21.07
C ILE A 500 -6.48 -40.93 21.46
N ILE A 501 -6.35 -40.63 22.76
CA ILE A 501 -5.96 -39.29 23.21
C ILE A 501 -4.53 -38.95 22.76
N ASN A 502 -3.62 -39.92 22.72
CA ASN A 502 -2.26 -39.70 22.23
C ASN A 502 -2.20 -39.40 20.73
N GLU A 503 -3.03 -40.09 19.95
CA GLU A 503 -3.18 -39.86 18.51
C GLU A 503 -3.77 -38.46 18.24
N LEU A 504 -4.88 -38.11 18.90
CA LEU A 504 -5.49 -36.78 18.78
C LEU A 504 -4.53 -35.66 19.22
N ALA A 505 -3.76 -35.86 20.28
CA ALA A 505 -2.75 -34.89 20.70
C ALA A 505 -1.68 -34.67 19.63
N THR A 506 -1.26 -35.74 18.96
CA THR A 506 -0.29 -35.66 17.85
C THR A 506 -0.87 -34.87 16.69
N LEU A 507 -2.10 -35.19 16.27
CA LEU A 507 -2.78 -34.57 15.14
C LEU A 507 -3.10 -33.08 15.39
N MET A 508 -3.64 -32.75 16.56
CA MET A 508 -4.24 -31.43 16.81
C MET A 508 -3.30 -30.46 17.52
N THR A 509 -2.32 -30.96 18.28
CA THR A 509 -1.38 -30.13 19.07
C THR A 509 0.08 -30.39 18.73
N SER A 510 0.37 -31.21 17.71
CA SER A 510 1.74 -31.65 17.37
C SER A 510 2.43 -32.36 18.54
N GLY A 511 1.66 -33.06 19.38
CA GLY A 511 2.14 -33.79 20.55
C GLY A 511 2.35 -32.95 21.81
N ARG A 512 2.12 -31.63 21.75
CA ARG A 512 2.38 -30.70 22.86
C ARG A 512 1.39 -30.77 24.02
N LEU A 513 0.23 -31.41 23.83
CA LEU A 513 -0.79 -31.55 24.88
C LEU A 513 -0.18 -32.11 26.17
N SER A 514 -0.30 -31.36 27.27
CA SER A 514 0.26 -31.74 28.57
C SER A 514 -0.35 -33.02 29.13
N GLU A 515 0.42 -33.74 29.96
CA GLU A 515 -0.06 -34.98 30.61
C GLU A 515 -1.32 -34.75 31.44
N ARG A 516 -1.40 -33.61 32.15
CA ARG A 516 -2.59 -33.20 32.89
C ARG A 516 -3.81 -33.07 31.98
N ASN A 517 -3.69 -32.35 30.87
CA ASN A 517 -4.79 -32.18 29.92
C ASN A 517 -5.18 -33.52 29.29
N ARG A 518 -4.21 -34.39 28.95
CA ARG A 518 -4.49 -35.75 28.48
C ARG A 518 -5.33 -36.55 29.47
N ASN A 519 -5.00 -36.49 30.76
CA ASN A 519 -5.73 -37.21 31.81
C ASN A 519 -7.19 -36.69 31.95
N ILE A 520 -7.39 -35.37 31.98
CA ILE A 520 -8.73 -34.75 32.05
C ILE A 520 -9.57 -35.15 30.82
N ILE A 521 -8.97 -35.09 29.63
CA ILE A 521 -9.66 -35.42 28.38
C ILE A 521 -9.99 -36.91 28.31
N ARG A 522 -9.07 -37.79 28.75
CA ARG A 522 -9.29 -39.23 28.83
C ARG A 522 -10.43 -39.57 29.78
N GLU A 523 -10.46 -38.97 30.97
CA GLU A 523 -11.54 -39.18 31.93
C GLU A 523 -12.90 -38.74 31.35
N ALA A 524 -12.95 -37.59 30.67
CA ALA A 524 -14.16 -37.13 30.00
C ALA A 524 -14.61 -38.05 28.85
N PHE A 525 -13.66 -38.63 28.11
CA PHE A 525 -13.91 -39.62 27.07
C PHE A 525 -14.51 -40.91 27.64
N GLU A 526 -13.93 -41.43 28.72
CA GLU A 526 -14.35 -42.70 29.36
C GLU A 526 -15.71 -42.59 30.05
N ASN A 527 -16.04 -41.39 30.57
CA ASN A 527 -17.33 -41.10 31.19
C ASN A 527 -18.46 -40.80 30.19
N ALA A 528 -18.18 -40.81 28.89
CA ALA A 528 -19.20 -40.59 27.87
C ALA A 528 -20.13 -41.79 27.68
N GLU A 529 -21.32 -41.56 27.12
CA GLU A 529 -22.32 -42.60 26.90
C GLU A 529 -21.82 -43.75 26.00
N ASN A 530 -21.02 -43.41 24.99
CA ASN A 530 -20.45 -44.35 24.03
C ASN A 530 -19.15 -43.77 23.44
N GLN A 531 -18.37 -44.62 22.77
CA GLN A 531 -17.07 -44.26 22.22
C GLN A 531 -17.15 -43.08 21.22
N GLU A 532 -18.20 -43.01 20.39
CA GLU A 532 -18.40 -41.90 19.45
C GLU A 532 -18.64 -40.56 20.17
N SER A 533 -19.44 -40.59 21.24
CA SER A 533 -19.68 -39.40 22.07
C SER A 533 -18.43 -39.00 22.84
N GLY A 534 -17.68 -39.98 23.35
CA GLY A 534 -16.37 -39.76 23.96
C GLY A 534 -15.40 -39.10 22.99
N LEU A 535 -15.34 -39.58 21.74
CA LEU A 535 -14.47 -39.01 20.70
C LEU A 535 -14.82 -37.55 20.41
N ARG A 536 -16.11 -37.22 20.26
CA ARG A 536 -16.55 -35.83 20.08
C ARG A 536 -16.15 -34.94 21.27
N ILE A 537 -16.36 -35.42 22.50
CA ILE A 537 -15.95 -34.70 23.72
C ILE A 537 -14.43 -34.47 23.73
N ALA A 538 -13.64 -35.50 23.41
CA ALA A 538 -12.18 -35.37 23.36
C ALA A 538 -11.72 -34.35 22.32
N GLN A 539 -12.27 -34.40 21.09
CA GLN A 539 -11.99 -33.42 20.04
C GLN A 539 -12.32 -32.00 20.49
N GLN A 540 -13.48 -31.79 21.11
CA GLN A 540 -13.92 -30.48 21.60
C GLN A 540 -13.02 -29.96 22.72
N LEU A 541 -12.63 -30.81 23.67
CA LEU A 541 -11.76 -30.39 24.77
C LEU A 541 -10.37 -30.03 24.25
N ILE A 542 -9.79 -30.81 23.34
CA ILE A 542 -8.47 -30.53 22.77
C ILE A 542 -8.43 -29.16 22.08
N ILE A 543 -9.43 -28.81 21.27
CA ILE A 543 -9.45 -27.50 20.59
C ILE A 543 -9.61 -26.31 21.55
N THR A 544 -10.06 -26.53 22.78
CA THR A 544 -10.13 -25.47 23.80
C THR A 544 -8.81 -25.28 24.56
N THR A 545 -7.86 -26.19 24.40
CA THR A 545 -6.59 -26.13 25.14
C THR A 545 -5.66 -25.03 24.61
N PRO A 546 -4.87 -24.38 25.48
CA PRO A 546 -3.82 -23.47 25.05
C PRO A 546 -2.87 -24.10 24.02
N GLU A 547 -2.55 -25.39 24.16
CA GLU A 547 -1.66 -26.14 23.25
C GLU A 547 -2.22 -26.22 21.82
N PHE A 548 -3.53 -26.25 21.65
CA PHE A 548 -4.16 -26.14 20.34
C PHE A 548 -4.13 -24.70 19.79
N GLN A 549 -4.17 -23.70 20.66
CA GLN A 549 -4.29 -22.29 20.30
C GLN A 549 -2.95 -21.63 19.92
N THR A 550 -1.83 -22.17 20.38
CA THR A 550 -0.48 -21.62 20.16
C THR A 550 0.43 -22.59 19.39
N THR A 551 1.63 -22.15 18.99
CA THR A 551 2.66 -22.99 18.35
C THR A 551 3.74 -23.50 19.32
N ASN A 552 3.90 -22.89 20.49
CA ASN A 552 4.86 -23.24 21.54
C ASN A 552 4.26 -24.18 22.61
N PRO A 553 5.07 -24.90 23.40
CA PRO A 553 4.60 -25.57 24.60
C PRO A 553 4.01 -24.59 25.61
N THR A 554 2.99 -25.02 26.35
CA THR A 554 2.34 -24.15 27.34
C THR A 554 2.73 -24.59 28.75
N LYS A 555 2.92 -23.60 29.63
CA LYS A 555 3.19 -23.81 31.06
C LYS A 555 2.04 -23.25 31.87
N LEU A 556 1.44 -24.09 32.71
CA LEU A 556 0.44 -23.63 33.67
C LEU A 556 1.12 -22.83 34.78
N SER A 557 0.57 -21.69 35.17
CA SER A 557 1.10 -20.87 36.27
C SER A 557 0.84 -21.48 37.66
N GLU A 558 -0.04 -22.51 37.76
CA GLU A 558 -0.59 -23.08 39.01
C GLU A 558 -1.35 -22.08 39.92
N GLU A 559 -1.28 -20.80 39.60
CA GLU A 559 -2.05 -19.73 40.21
C GLU A 559 -3.47 -19.74 39.68
N ASN A 560 -4.44 -19.73 40.60
CA ASN A 560 -5.82 -19.47 40.23
C ASN A 560 -5.92 -18.04 39.70
N ARG A 561 -6.60 -17.86 38.57
CA ARG A 561 -6.96 -16.52 38.10
C ARG A 561 -7.78 -15.86 39.21
N GLU A 562 -7.29 -14.76 39.76
CA GLU A 562 -8.07 -13.97 40.69
C GLU A 562 -9.36 -13.57 39.98
N LEU A 563 -10.49 -14.04 40.51
CA LEU A 563 -11.76 -13.50 40.08
C LEU A 563 -11.72 -12.02 40.48
N PRO A 564 -11.98 -11.09 39.55
CA PRO A 564 -12.19 -9.71 39.96
C PRO A 564 -13.24 -9.73 41.08
N GLU A 565 -12.95 -9.03 42.18
CA GLU A 565 -13.85 -9.02 43.34
C GLU A 565 -15.27 -8.76 42.84
N GLY A 566 -16.15 -9.75 43.04
CA GLY A 566 -17.54 -9.63 42.66
C GLY A 566 -18.08 -8.36 43.28
N ILE A 567 -18.78 -7.55 42.49
CA ILE A 567 -19.31 -6.28 42.96
C ILE A 567 -20.17 -6.58 44.20
N THR A 568 -19.74 -6.08 45.36
CA THR A 568 -20.54 -6.18 46.57
C THR A 568 -21.75 -5.29 46.35
N TYR A 569 -22.95 -5.87 46.39
CA TYR A 569 -24.18 -5.09 46.31
C TYR A 569 -24.13 -4.00 47.37
N SER A 570 -24.20 -2.76 46.89
CA SER A 570 -24.06 -1.57 47.71
C SER A 570 -25.39 -0.83 47.70
N ASP A 571 -25.95 -0.60 48.88
CA ASP A 571 -27.11 0.28 49.06
C ASP A 571 -26.74 1.77 48.86
N ARG A 572 -25.45 2.07 48.61
CA ARG A 572 -25.02 3.42 48.28
C ARG A 572 -25.61 3.83 46.93
N PRO A 573 -26.13 5.07 46.82
CA PRO A 573 -26.52 5.63 45.54
C PRO A 573 -25.38 5.49 44.54
N TYR A 574 -25.65 4.85 43.41
CA TYR A 574 -24.67 4.65 42.34
C TYR A 574 -25.17 5.33 41.06
N LYS A 575 -24.22 5.67 40.19
CA LYS A 575 -24.53 6.09 38.81
C LYS A 575 -24.30 4.87 37.92
N ALA A 576 -25.35 4.42 37.24
CA ALA A 576 -25.24 3.35 36.26
C ALA A 576 -24.72 3.92 34.93
N VAL A 577 -23.72 3.28 34.33
CA VAL A 577 -23.39 3.51 32.93
C VAL A 577 -24.25 2.53 32.12
N ILE A 578 -25.21 3.07 31.38
CA ILE A 578 -26.08 2.28 30.51
C ILE A 578 -25.57 2.46 29.09
N PHE A 579 -25.02 1.39 28.51
CA PHE A 579 -24.61 1.38 27.11
C PHE A 579 -25.80 0.95 26.24
N LEU A 580 -26.25 1.86 25.37
CA LEU A 580 -27.34 1.60 24.43
C LEU A 580 -26.75 1.48 23.02
N MET A 581 -26.68 0.24 22.52
CA MET A 581 -26.36 -0.04 21.12
C MET A 581 -27.60 0.19 20.25
N PHE A 582 -27.56 1.22 19.41
CA PHE A 582 -28.58 1.41 18.38
C PHE A 582 -28.31 0.45 17.21
N GLY A 583 -29.27 -0.42 16.90
CA GLY A 583 -29.18 -1.27 15.71
C GLY A 583 -29.37 -0.45 14.44
N GLY A 584 -28.30 -0.29 13.65
CA GLY A 584 -28.30 0.47 12.39
C GLY A 584 -27.09 1.39 12.24
N GLY A 585 -27.01 2.11 11.12
CA GLY A 585 -25.99 3.16 10.94
C GLY A 585 -26.36 4.42 11.72
N CYS A 586 -25.48 4.88 12.61
CA CYS A 586 -25.62 6.17 13.29
C CYS A 586 -24.89 7.25 12.48
N ASP A 587 -25.63 8.22 11.97
CA ASP A 587 -25.06 9.39 11.30
C ASP A 587 -24.65 10.45 12.32
N SER A 588 -23.56 10.18 13.05
CA SER A 588 -23.10 10.99 14.18
C SER A 588 -22.79 12.45 13.79
N PHE A 589 -22.38 12.70 12.54
CA PHE A 589 -22.14 14.05 12.00
C PHE A 589 -23.41 14.92 11.92
N ASN A 590 -24.58 14.30 11.79
CA ASN A 590 -25.88 14.98 11.82
C ASN A 590 -26.51 14.97 13.23
N MET A 591 -26.00 14.14 14.14
CA MET A 591 -26.44 14.11 15.54
C MET A 591 -25.90 15.30 16.33
N LEU A 592 -24.61 15.62 16.15
CA LEU A 592 -23.93 16.78 16.73
C LEU A 592 -23.13 17.49 15.61
N THR A 593 -23.55 18.70 15.28
CA THR A 593 -23.05 19.45 14.12
C THR A 593 -22.41 20.77 14.60
N PRO A 594 -21.32 21.26 13.99
CA PRO A 594 -20.85 22.64 14.22
C PRO A 594 -22.00 23.63 13.99
N HIS A 595 -22.10 24.71 14.76
CA HIS A 595 -23.12 25.73 14.51
C HIS A 595 -22.50 27.13 14.43
N THR A 596 -21.93 27.63 15.51
CA THR A 596 -21.27 28.95 15.52
C THR A 596 -19.88 28.78 16.08
N CYS A 597 -18.88 29.00 15.22
CA CYS A 597 -17.49 28.76 15.55
C CYS A 597 -16.72 30.07 15.37
N THR A 598 -15.93 30.44 16.36
CA THR A 598 -15.03 31.59 16.21
C THR A 598 -13.92 31.18 15.23
N PRO A 599 -13.69 31.90 14.12
CA PRO A 599 -12.56 31.61 13.27
C PRO A 599 -11.26 31.94 14.03
N GLU A 600 -10.40 30.96 14.27
CA GLU A 600 -9.00 31.24 14.62
C GLU A 600 -8.27 31.75 13.36
N GLU A 601 -7.26 32.61 13.53
CA GLU A 601 -6.43 33.08 12.40
C GLU A 601 -5.90 31.88 11.59
N GLY A 602 -6.36 31.75 10.34
CA GLY A 602 -5.95 30.68 9.42
C GLY A 602 -6.83 29.42 9.41
N LYS A 603 -8.00 29.39 10.07
CA LYS A 603 -8.95 28.26 10.00
C LYS A 603 -10.30 28.65 9.36
N ASP A 604 -10.86 27.75 8.54
CA ASP A 604 -12.15 27.95 7.86
C ASP A 604 -13.35 27.89 8.83
N ASP A 605 -14.49 28.42 8.37
CA ASP A 605 -15.80 28.19 8.97
C ASP A 605 -16.14 26.69 8.98
N LEU A 606 -16.11 26.08 10.17
CA LEU A 606 -16.40 24.66 10.36
C LEU A 606 -17.82 24.26 9.95
N PHE A 607 -18.79 25.17 10.03
CA PHE A 607 -20.13 24.87 9.53
C PHE A 607 -20.13 24.81 8.01
N LYS A 608 -19.38 25.69 7.35
CA LYS A 608 -19.19 25.63 5.90
C LYS A 608 -18.46 24.36 5.46
N GLN A 609 -17.40 23.95 6.16
CA GLN A 609 -16.73 22.68 5.90
C GLN A 609 -17.69 21.48 6.04
N TYR A 610 -18.52 21.50 7.08
CA TYR A 610 -19.57 20.49 7.26
C TYR A 610 -20.53 20.46 6.05
N LEU A 611 -20.99 21.61 5.55
CA LEU A 611 -21.82 21.68 4.35
C LEU A 611 -21.11 21.12 3.11
N ASP A 612 -19.83 21.47 2.91
CA ASP A 612 -19.04 21.04 1.75
C ASP A 612 -18.83 19.52 1.73
N VAL A 613 -18.58 18.92 2.90
CA VAL A 613 -18.40 17.47 3.05
C VAL A 613 -19.73 16.73 2.94
N ARG A 614 -20.80 17.25 3.57
CA ARG A 614 -22.09 16.53 3.71
C ARG A 614 -23.06 16.78 2.57
N GLN A 615 -22.88 17.86 1.81
CA GLN A 615 -23.64 18.16 0.60
C GLN A 615 -25.17 18.07 0.85
N SER A 616 -25.89 17.26 0.06
CA SER A 616 -27.35 17.15 0.09
C SER A 616 -27.94 16.55 1.37
N VAL A 617 -27.12 15.91 2.21
CA VAL A 617 -27.57 15.35 3.50
C VAL A 617 -27.19 16.23 4.71
N ALA A 618 -26.64 17.42 4.45
CA ALA A 618 -26.33 18.39 5.48
C ALA A 618 -27.60 19.05 6.04
N LEU A 619 -27.64 19.22 7.36
CA LEU A 619 -28.71 19.93 8.05
C LEU A 619 -28.49 21.43 7.96
N GLN A 620 -29.58 22.17 7.73
CA GLN A 620 -29.54 23.62 7.68
C GLN A 620 -29.35 24.19 9.08
N GLN A 621 -28.44 25.16 9.22
CA GLN A 621 -28.00 25.73 10.50
C GLN A 621 -29.18 26.10 11.42
N HIS A 622 -30.18 26.77 10.86
CA HIS A 622 -31.35 27.27 11.58
C HIS A 622 -32.32 26.17 12.07
N THR A 623 -32.14 24.92 11.64
CA THR A 623 -33.00 23.80 12.09
C THR A 623 -32.44 23.09 13.32
N LEU A 624 -31.18 23.34 13.66
CA LEU A 624 -30.48 22.67 14.74
C LEU A 624 -30.86 23.24 16.11
N HIS A 625 -30.96 22.36 17.11
CA HIS A 625 -31.09 22.78 18.51
C HIS A 625 -29.74 23.23 19.03
N GLN A 626 -29.59 24.53 19.28
CA GLN A 626 -28.33 25.11 19.72
C GLN A 626 -28.00 24.68 21.15
N ILE A 627 -26.74 24.29 21.35
CA ILE A 627 -26.15 24.01 22.64
C ILE A 627 -24.83 24.80 22.78
N PRO A 628 -24.65 25.54 23.89
CA PRO A 628 -23.39 26.24 24.14
C PRO A 628 -22.29 25.22 24.47
N ALA A 629 -21.06 25.51 24.06
CA ALA A 629 -19.90 24.70 24.42
C ALA A 629 -18.73 25.58 24.87
N ASP A 630 -18.05 25.16 25.93
CA ASP A 630 -16.89 25.86 26.48
C ASP A 630 -15.59 25.12 26.11
N ASN A 631 -14.50 25.86 25.85
CA ASN A 631 -13.19 25.32 25.47
C ASN A 631 -13.24 24.36 24.26
N GLN A 632 -14.09 24.65 23.29
CA GLN A 632 -14.20 23.91 22.03
C GLN A 632 -13.95 24.84 20.85
N VAL A 633 -13.75 24.25 19.66
CA VAL A 633 -13.52 25.01 18.42
C VAL A 633 -14.77 25.82 18.01
N CYS A 634 -15.95 25.43 18.50
CA CYS A 634 -17.17 26.19 18.32
C CYS A 634 -17.77 26.62 19.66
N ASP A 635 -18.18 27.88 19.76
CA ASP A 635 -18.91 28.43 20.90
C ASP A 635 -20.32 27.81 21.00
N VAL A 636 -20.87 27.41 19.84
CA VAL A 636 -22.18 26.77 19.73
C VAL A 636 -22.10 25.56 18.81
N PHE A 637 -22.64 24.45 19.28
CA PHE A 637 -22.95 23.28 18.47
C PHE A 637 -24.46 23.15 18.27
N GLY A 638 -24.86 22.39 17.26
CA GLY A 638 -26.24 22.09 16.93
C GLY A 638 -26.54 20.60 17.10
N ILE A 639 -27.58 20.29 17.86
CA ILE A 639 -28.15 18.93 17.95
C ILE A 639 -29.23 18.75 16.90
N HIS A 640 -29.31 17.55 16.32
CA HIS A 640 -30.30 17.16 15.31
C HIS A 640 -31.74 17.63 15.66
N PRO A 641 -32.53 18.18 14.71
CA PRO A 641 -33.88 18.72 14.97
C PRO A 641 -34.84 17.75 15.66
N ASN A 642 -34.72 16.45 15.34
CA ASN A 642 -35.53 15.38 15.93
C ASN A 642 -35.06 14.89 17.32
N LEU A 643 -34.04 15.50 17.92
CA LEU A 643 -33.53 15.15 19.25
C LEU A 643 -33.72 16.27 20.30
N PRO A 644 -34.94 16.85 20.44
CA PRO A 644 -35.17 17.99 21.33
C PRO A 644 -34.98 17.63 22.82
N VAL A 645 -35.24 16.37 23.20
CA VAL A 645 -35.05 15.89 24.57
C VAL A 645 -33.56 15.89 24.92
N LEU A 646 -32.68 15.49 23.99
CA LEU A 646 -31.24 15.44 24.24
C LEU A 646 -30.65 16.85 24.36
N ALA A 647 -31.11 17.79 23.53
CA ALA A 647 -30.73 19.20 23.65
C ALA A 647 -31.18 19.82 24.98
N LYS A 648 -32.41 19.50 25.41
CA LYS A 648 -32.90 19.92 26.73
C LYS A 648 -32.03 19.36 27.86
N LEU A 649 -31.74 18.06 27.86
CA LEU A 649 -30.91 17.43 28.88
C LEU A 649 -29.50 18.01 28.94
N TYR A 650 -28.90 18.34 27.80
CA TYR A 650 -27.60 19.00 27.73
C TYR A 650 -27.65 20.38 28.39
N ASN A 651 -28.62 21.22 28.00
CA ASN A 651 -28.80 22.56 28.56
C ASN A 651 -29.16 22.56 30.06
N GLU A 652 -29.75 21.47 30.56
CA GLU A 652 -30.01 21.24 32.00
C GLU A 652 -28.79 20.68 32.76
N GLY A 653 -27.63 20.49 32.10
CA GLY A 653 -26.43 19.91 32.70
C GLY A 653 -26.55 18.42 33.04
N SER A 654 -27.58 17.76 32.50
CA SER A 654 -27.91 16.34 32.74
C SER A 654 -27.45 15.40 31.62
N ALA A 655 -26.93 15.95 30.52
CA ALA A 655 -26.29 15.20 29.44
C ALA A 655 -24.99 15.90 29.01
N LEU A 656 -24.04 15.11 28.49
CA LEU A 656 -22.79 15.58 27.92
C LEU A 656 -22.52 14.83 26.62
N PHE A 657 -21.91 15.50 25.65
CA PHE A 657 -21.42 14.90 24.43
C PHE A 657 -19.91 14.72 24.51
N PHE A 658 -19.43 13.56 24.08
CA PHE A 658 -18.04 13.35 23.74
C PHE A 658 -17.97 13.22 22.21
N ALA A 659 -17.33 14.19 21.56
CA ALA A 659 -17.12 14.18 20.12
C ALA A 659 -15.72 13.64 19.79
N ASN A 660 -15.53 13.17 18.55
CA ASN A 660 -14.24 12.69 18.05
C ASN A 660 -13.60 11.55 18.88
N THR A 661 -14.42 10.66 19.43
CA THR A 661 -13.95 9.56 20.29
C THR A 661 -13.38 8.36 19.53
N GLY A 662 -13.24 8.45 18.20
CA GLY A 662 -12.88 7.32 17.34
C GLY A 662 -13.93 6.20 17.35
N ALA A 663 -13.55 5.02 16.84
CA ALA A 663 -14.31 3.81 17.10
C ALA A 663 -14.12 3.43 18.58
N LEU A 664 -15.23 3.37 19.32
CA LEU A 664 -15.26 2.67 20.61
C LEU A 664 -15.33 1.16 20.27
N ASP A 665 -14.18 0.55 20.03
CA ASP A 665 -14.06 -0.92 19.89
C ASP A 665 -14.15 -1.61 21.26
#